data_AF-A0AA89BRL5-F1
#
_entry.id   AF-A0AA89BRL5-F1
#
_cell.length_a   1.000
_cell.length_b   1.000
_cell.length_c   1.000
_cell.angle_alpha   90.00
_cell.angle_beta   90.00
_cell.angle_gamma   90.00
#
_symmetry.space_group_name_H-M   'P 1'
#
loop_
_entity.id
_entity.type
_entity.pdbx_description
1 polymer ?
#
loop_
_entity_poly.entity_id
_entity_poly.type
_entity_poly.pdbx_seq_one_letter_code
_entity_poly.pdbx_strand_id
1 'polypeptide(L)'
;MPCRNNFSKINTTTSYEENLDVIGEIVTKHSTTHNIILVGDFNASLTRRTETSQDKKLKEFIQEHSFIHLLGSDDHPTFYHHNGKDTAQLDYIFLKSKHPTSLNNQENIYKIHPMHPLNTSDHTTVSIHIGITNNAVPNTSIYKDHEKAVNMQRTFQKPKWNKCDRNTYRTSVETLLKEEKLNIDQDSNGLLGLEISKLENILLKATTTAIEGHHTYSKVRKPRGKGKWNKEIADASKKSKDIHRKIKSSQHCSQKLIQEQKEAKRHLRKLQRKEAYIERETLYQDIMQAEKEDQQLFYKLINKQRSSQQGTTKLIVLDDQELITQDDIIEGWQLHFEKLATPSQSTTSNKEHEDQVNLNDLLIKQLCEDIKEPIIPISHEEVSAAIRSLNKNKAPDAYGITAEHIQIAEDVLLPHITTCINKFIEMGAMPEHLKEGVLTPVLKKGKDKRLPSNYRGITVTTTVSKILEHTLQERLNKQLDPTQSKLQRGFTAKTSPLNAAFMVSEAIAEKTDYKENVALVTLDAEKAFDRVWHERLFSKIYLDGIQGTLWLLLRDMQANATSRVKWENTLSNPFRTLQGIRQGAKLSTTLYKRYNNNVLQQIEDNNLGTSIGTTNIGAPTVADDISMLPTTPLDTQVMLHTVSHNAELDKVNFNATKSELIVYGNHKEEEPTVWELGRDQITSSTSTTHLGLVRQNNNKFNIEPKIQVARRTMYSLLGAGLHGRRGLNPLTSYRIWECFGLPRCTFGLECVKLTGKDIEAMDKFQRGLLRQLQSLPDRCANIPVYSLVGAKPISVVLDIKVLNFFMSLTRQTDSKEH
;
A
#
# COMPACT_ATOMS: atom_id res chain seq x y z
N MET A 1 33.07 12.57 0.68
CA MET A 1 34.52 12.26 0.62
C MET A 1 35.24 13.38 -0.10
N PRO A 2 36.32 13.96 0.43
CA PRO A 2 37.09 14.97 -0.28
C PRO A 2 38.03 14.26 -1.27
N CYS A 3 37.74 14.33 -2.56
CA CYS A 3 38.68 13.90 -3.60
C CYS A 3 39.81 14.94 -3.71
N ARG A 4 40.80 14.86 -2.82
CA ARG A 4 42.17 15.27 -3.14
C ARG A 4 42.75 14.14 -3.97
N ASN A 5 42.98 14.36 -5.27
CA ASN A 5 44.19 13.95 -5.98
C ASN A 5 44.12 14.29 -7.48
N ASN A 6 45.26 14.82 -7.96
CA ASN A 6 45.70 14.99 -9.36
C ASN A 6 45.12 16.15 -10.18
N PHE A 7 45.39 17.38 -9.75
CA PHE A 7 45.57 18.47 -10.71
C PHE A 7 47.05 18.50 -11.13
N SER A 8 47.36 18.01 -12.32
CA SER A 8 48.65 18.29 -12.96
C SER A 8 48.67 19.76 -13.40
N LYS A 9 49.46 20.60 -12.72
CA LYS A 9 49.78 21.94 -13.20
C LYS A 9 50.63 21.82 -14.46
N ILE A 10 50.09 22.21 -15.61
CA ILE A 10 50.87 22.39 -16.84
C ILE A 10 51.59 23.75 -16.72
N ASN A 11 52.92 23.75 -16.86
CA ASN A 11 53.77 24.94 -16.71
C ASN A 11 53.56 25.92 -17.88
N THR A 12 53.49 27.22 -17.57
CA THR A 12 53.08 28.32 -18.46
C THR A 12 54.16 28.84 -19.40
N THR A 13 54.91 27.97 -20.09
CA THR A 13 55.88 28.38 -21.14
C THR A 13 55.74 27.63 -22.46
N THR A 14 54.72 26.80 -22.59
CA THR A 14 54.40 25.99 -23.78
C THR A 14 53.40 26.69 -24.72
N SER A 15 53.54 26.44 -26.01
CA SER A 15 52.63 26.97 -27.04
C SER A 15 51.21 26.40 -26.85
N TYR A 16 50.20 27.07 -27.42
CA TYR A 16 48.80 26.61 -27.34
C TYR A 16 48.60 25.19 -27.87
N GLU A 17 49.36 24.80 -28.91
CA GLU A 17 49.34 23.44 -29.48
C GLU A 17 49.89 22.41 -28.50
N GLU A 18 51.07 22.66 -27.95
CA GLU A 18 51.71 21.73 -27.01
C GLU A 18 50.83 21.46 -25.79
N ASN A 19 50.06 22.46 -25.34
CA ASN A 19 49.10 22.28 -24.25
C ASN A 19 47.91 21.40 -24.65
N LEU A 20 47.38 21.56 -25.86
CA LEU A 20 46.31 20.68 -26.36
C LEU A 20 46.81 19.26 -26.61
N ASP A 21 48.04 19.09 -27.09
CA ASP A 21 48.64 17.76 -27.31
C ASP A 21 48.79 16.99 -25.99
N VAL A 22 49.31 17.64 -24.94
CA VAL A 22 49.42 17.04 -23.60
C VAL A 22 48.04 16.67 -23.04
N ILE A 23 47.03 17.52 -23.23
CA ILE A 23 45.67 17.20 -22.81
C ILE A 23 45.13 16.03 -23.64
N GLY A 24 45.40 15.99 -24.94
CA GLY A 24 45.02 14.91 -25.86
C GLY A 24 45.59 13.56 -25.46
N GLU A 25 46.86 13.50 -25.05
CA GLU A 25 47.49 12.28 -24.52
C GLU A 25 46.77 11.78 -23.26
N ILE A 26 46.45 12.67 -22.33
CA ILE A 26 45.70 12.33 -21.10
C ILE A 26 44.31 11.81 -21.45
N VAL A 27 43.61 12.48 -22.38
CA VAL A 27 42.29 12.08 -22.84
C VAL A 27 42.32 10.70 -23.48
N THR A 28 43.29 10.46 -24.36
CA THR A 28 43.45 9.17 -25.05
C THR A 28 43.74 8.05 -24.06
N LYS A 29 44.62 8.30 -23.08
CA LYS A 29 44.97 7.33 -22.04
C LYS A 29 43.80 6.96 -21.12
N HIS A 30 42.91 7.90 -20.80
CA HIS A 30 41.89 7.71 -19.77
C HIS A 30 40.45 7.56 -20.29
N SER A 31 40.17 7.93 -21.53
CA SER A 31 38.79 7.93 -22.07
C SER A 31 38.12 6.56 -22.19
N THR A 32 38.91 5.48 -22.23
CA THR A 32 38.40 4.09 -22.23
C THR A 32 38.03 3.59 -20.84
N THR A 33 38.44 4.27 -19.76
CA THR A 33 38.20 3.85 -18.37
C THR A 33 37.32 4.85 -17.61
N HIS A 34 37.43 6.16 -17.90
CA HIS A 34 36.77 7.24 -17.18
C HIS A 34 35.98 8.16 -18.12
N ASN A 35 34.96 8.84 -17.59
CA ASN A 35 34.38 10.03 -18.23
C ASN A 35 35.29 11.23 -17.93
N ILE A 36 35.50 12.11 -18.90
CA ILE A 36 36.45 13.23 -18.80
C ILE A 36 35.72 14.54 -18.98
N ILE A 37 35.88 15.45 -18.02
CA ILE A 37 35.39 16.83 -18.08
C ILE A 37 36.61 17.74 -18.22
N LEU A 38 36.58 18.63 -19.21
CA LEU A 38 37.55 19.71 -19.38
C LEU A 38 36.84 21.04 -19.11
N VAL A 39 37.42 21.85 -18.22
CA VAL A 39 36.87 23.16 -17.82
C VAL A 39 38.02 24.16 -17.81
N GLY A 40 37.84 25.29 -18.47
CA GLY A 40 38.87 26.31 -18.48
C GLY A 40 38.54 27.55 -19.31
N ASP A 41 39.38 28.56 -19.14
CA ASP A 41 39.60 29.64 -20.10
C ASP A 41 40.47 29.09 -21.22
N PHE A 42 39.89 28.92 -22.41
CA PHE A 42 40.62 28.36 -23.55
C PHE A 42 41.21 29.45 -24.44
N ASN A 43 41.02 30.74 -24.12
CA ASN A 43 41.49 31.88 -24.90
C ASN A 43 41.17 31.79 -26.41
N ALA A 44 40.06 31.13 -26.75
CA ALA A 44 39.64 30.84 -28.11
C ALA A 44 38.12 30.95 -28.23
N SER A 45 37.59 31.07 -29.43
CA SER A 45 36.14 31.23 -29.65
C SER A 45 35.60 30.23 -30.66
N LEU A 46 34.61 29.44 -30.26
CA LEU A 46 33.93 28.50 -31.15
C LEU A 46 32.96 29.20 -32.13
N THR A 47 32.56 30.43 -31.83
CA THR A 47 31.50 31.17 -32.54
C THR A 47 31.99 32.41 -33.31
N ARG A 48 33.29 32.75 -33.22
CA ARG A 48 33.87 33.93 -33.89
C ARG A 48 33.77 33.79 -35.42
N ARG A 49 33.28 34.84 -36.09
CA ARG A 49 33.07 34.87 -37.57
C ARG A 49 34.37 34.76 -38.38
N THR A 50 35.46 35.33 -37.87
CA THR A 50 36.81 35.22 -38.45
C THR A 50 37.71 34.50 -37.46
N GLU A 51 37.97 33.23 -37.73
CA GLU A 51 38.69 32.32 -36.83
C GLU A 51 40.18 32.66 -36.76
N THR A 52 40.72 32.74 -35.54
CA THR A 52 42.17 32.78 -35.31
C THR A 52 42.78 31.38 -35.42
N SER A 53 44.11 31.28 -35.43
CA SER A 53 44.78 29.98 -35.40
C SER A 53 44.41 29.15 -34.17
N GLN A 54 44.18 29.77 -33.02
CA GLN A 54 43.77 29.09 -31.79
C GLN A 54 42.33 28.57 -31.87
N ASP A 55 41.41 29.36 -32.46
CA ASP A 55 40.03 28.94 -32.68
C ASP A 55 39.94 27.67 -33.53
N LYS A 56 40.76 27.58 -34.59
CA LYS A 56 40.82 26.39 -35.46
C LYS A 56 41.35 25.16 -34.72
N LYS A 57 42.47 25.32 -34.02
CA LYS A 57 43.11 24.23 -33.26
C LYS A 57 42.20 23.67 -32.18
N LEU A 58 41.49 24.52 -31.46
CA LEU A 58 40.53 24.07 -30.46
C LEU A 58 39.36 23.29 -31.10
N LYS A 59 38.84 23.77 -32.25
CA LYS A 59 37.78 23.05 -32.99
C LYS A 59 38.25 21.69 -33.49
N GLU A 60 39.45 21.61 -34.04
CA GLU A 60 40.07 20.35 -34.47
C GLU A 60 40.23 19.38 -33.29
N PHE A 61 40.78 19.85 -32.16
CA PHE A 61 40.95 19.05 -30.94
C PHE A 61 39.62 18.48 -30.41
N ILE A 62 38.56 19.30 -30.36
CA ILE A 62 37.23 18.90 -29.92
C ILE A 62 36.66 17.81 -30.85
N GLN A 63 36.80 17.98 -32.15
CA GLN A 63 36.34 17.02 -33.15
C GLN A 63 37.11 15.70 -33.06
N GLU A 64 38.44 15.77 -33.03
CA GLU A 64 39.33 14.61 -32.93
C GLU A 64 39.00 13.75 -31.71
N HIS A 65 38.80 14.39 -30.55
CA HIS A 65 38.54 13.69 -29.31
C HIS A 65 37.05 13.49 -29.01
N SER A 66 36.14 13.87 -29.91
CA SER A 66 34.69 13.70 -29.78
C SER A 66 34.10 14.32 -28.49
N PHE A 67 34.54 15.53 -28.13
CA PHE A 67 34.02 16.25 -26.99
C PHE A 67 32.65 16.89 -27.29
N ILE A 68 31.74 16.82 -26.32
CA ILE A 68 30.47 17.52 -26.37
C ILE A 68 30.65 18.88 -25.69
N HIS A 69 30.33 19.95 -26.40
CA HIS A 69 30.27 21.30 -25.85
C HIS A 69 29.00 21.47 -25.02
N LEU A 70 29.17 21.77 -23.74
CA LEU A 70 28.11 22.08 -22.81
C LEU A 70 28.00 23.62 -22.73
N LEU A 71 26.90 24.21 -23.22
CA LEU A 71 26.71 25.66 -23.32
C LEU A 71 27.12 26.37 -22.02
N GLY A 72 28.12 27.24 -22.09
CA GLY A 72 28.44 28.19 -21.03
C GLY A 72 27.64 29.48 -21.21
N SER A 73 26.87 29.86 -20.20
CA SER A 73 26.31 31.21 -20.14
C SER A 73 26.35 31.69 -18.70
N ASP A 74 27.36 32.51 -18.42
CA ASP A 74 27.34 33.60 -17.44
C ASP A 74 28.60 34.44 -17.74
N ASP A 75 28.45 35.68 -18.22
CA ASP A 75 29.52 36.66 -18.53
C ASP A 75 30.20 37.22 -17.26
N HIS A 76 30.40 36.37 -16.26
CA HIS A 76 30.91 36.76 -14.95
C HIS A 76 32.34 36.30 -14.75
N PRO A 77 33.26 37.20 -14.35
CA PRO A 77 34.64 36.80 -14.14
C PRO A 77 34.81 35.84 -12.96
N THR A 78 35.64 34.84 -13.19
CA THR A 78 36.03 33.82 -12.20
C THR A 78 37.29 34.18 -11.42
N PHE A 79 37.99 35.22 -11.87
CA PHE A 79 39.19 35.79 -11.25
C PHE A 79 39.25 37.29 -11.50
N TYR A 80 39.65 38.04 -10.48
CA TYR A 80 39.92 39.48 -10.58
C TYR A 80 41.38 39.74 -10.27
N HIS A 81 42.10 40.36 -11.20
CA HIS A 81 43.47 40.80 -10.93
C HIS A 81 43.45 41.93 -9.88
N HIS A 82 44.54 42.07 -9.11
CA HIS A 82 44.66 43.08 -8.04
C HIS A 82 44.41 44.55 -8.49
N ASN A 83 44.45 44.81 -9.80
CA ASN A 83 44.22 46.13 -10.40
C ASN A 83 42.73 46.39 -10.73
N GLY A 84 41.85 45.39 -10.54
CA GLY A 84 40.40 45.47 -10.77
C GLY A 84 39.98 45.61 -12.23
N LYS A 85 40.92 45.55 -13.19
CA LYS A 85 40.66 45.80 -14.61
C LYS A 85 40.83 44.56 -15.49
N ASP A 86 41.76 43.68 -15.13
CA ASP A 86 41.97 42.42 -15.85
C ASP A 86 41.22 41.30 -15.12
N THR A 87 40.42 40.55 -15.84
CA THR A 87 39.59 39.50 -15.26
C THR A 87 39.57 38.28 -16.16
N ALA A 88 39.69 37.08 -15.60
CA ALA A 88 39.61 35.82 -16.36
C ALA A 88 38.25 35.14 -16.13
N GLN A 89 37.69 34.54 -17.17
CA GLN A 89 36.40 33.86 -17.15
C GLN A 89 36.55 32.42 -17.63
N LEU A 90 35.66 31.53 -17.18
CA LEU A 90 35.54 30.21 -17.77
C LEU A 90 34.70 30.29 -19.04
N ASP A 91 35.32 30.00 -20.18
CA ASP A 91 34.68 30.16 -21.49
C ASP A 91 33.92 28.90 -21.91
N TYR A 92 34.49 27.72 -21.63
CA TYR A 92 33.95 26.45 -22.10
C TYR A 92 34.05 25.32 -21.07
N ILE A 93 33.03 24.47 -21.12
CA ILE A 93 33.01 23.15 -20.47
C ILE A 93 32.84 22.11 -21.56
N PHE A 94 33.79 21.19 -21.67
CA PHE A 94 33.71 20.05 -22.58
C PHE A 94 33.58 18.76 -21.79
N LEU A 95 32.77 17.84 -22.31
CA LEU A 95 32.57 16.53 -21.71
C LEU A 95 32.75 15.42 -22.75
N LYS A 96 33.58 14.44 -22.40
CA LYS A 96 33.71 13.17 -23.10
C LYS A 96 33.18 12.07 -22.20
N SER A 97 32.05 11.49 -22.61
CA SER A 97 31.37 10.41 -21.91
C SER A 97 31.46 9.13 -22.72
N LYS A 98 31.61 7.97 -22.06
CA LYS A 98 31.45 6.65 -22.69
C LYS A 98 30.02 6.41 -23.19
N HIS A 99 29.05 7.16 -22.68
CA HIS A 99 27.64 7.11 -23.06
C HIS A 99 27.21 8.51 -23.54
N PRO A 100 27.36 8.84 -24.84
CA PRO A 100 27.15 10.20 -25.36
C PRO A 100 25.65 10.61 -25.41
N THR A 101 24.72 9.67 -25.30
CA THR A 101 23.26 9.91 -25.43
C THR A 101 22.60 10.58 -24.22
N SER A 102 23.30 10.81 -23.10
CA SER A 102 22.72 11.29 -21.84
C SER A 102 22.79 12.82 -21.60
N LEU A 103 23.25 13.62 -22.57
CA LEU A 103 23.69 15.01 -22.33
C LEU A 103 23.09 16.09 -23.23
N ASN A 104 22.12 15.78 -24.10
CA ASN A 104 21.47 16.82 -24.90
C ASN A 104 20.44 17.61 -24.06
N ASN A 105 20.56 18.94 -24.08
CA ASN A 105 19.74 19.95 -23.40
C ASN A 105 19.95 20.13 -21.89
N GLN A 106 21.11 20.67 -21.49
CA GLN A 106 21.24 21.37 -20.20
C GLN A 106 21.60 22.83 -20.45
N GLU A 107 20.66 23.74 -20.19
CA GLU A 107 20.94 25.16 -19.97
C GLU A 107 21.37 25.34 -18.50
N ASN A 108 22.34 26.22 -18.21
CA ASN A 108 22.85 26.58 -16.88
C ASN A 108 23.53 25.43 -16.11
N ILE A 109 24.60 24.86 -16.69
CA ILE A 109 25.34 23.70 -16.14
C ILE A 109 26.28 24.06 -14.98
N TYR A 110 26.60 25.35 -14.80
CA TYR A 110 27.37 25.84 -13.66
C TYR A 110 26.76 27.11 -13.08
N LYS A 111 27.01 27.34 -11.79
CA LYS A 111 26.61 28.57 -11.09
C LYS A 111 27.85 29.20 -10.48
N ILE A 112 28.12 30.45 -10.83
CA ILE A 112 29.12 31.27 -10.14
C ILE A 112 28.47 31.82 -8.89
N HIS A 113 29.04 31.51 -7.72
CA HIS A 113 28.56 32.07 -6.47
C HIS A 113 29.06 33.51 -6.34
N PRO A 114 28.20 34.48 -5.97
CA PRO A 114 28.66 35.84 -5.67
C PRO A 114 29.76 35.79 -4.61
N MET A 115 30.78 36.67 -4.71
CA MET A 115 31.82 36.76 -3.69
C MET A 115 31.19 36.99 -2.31
N HIS A 116 31.32 36.01 -1.42
CA HIS A 116 30.93 36.18 -0.03
C HIS A 116 31.91 37.16 0.63
N PRO A 117 31.46 38.09 1.49
CA PRO A 117 32.33 39.08 2.17
C PRO A 117 33.40 38.47 3.10
N LEU A 118 33.42 37.14 3.25
CA LEU A 118 34.42 36.38 4.02
C LEU A 118 35.35 35.56 3.13
N ASN A 119 35.22 35.64 1.80
CA ASN A 119 36.11 34.97 0.87
C ASN A 119 37.45 35.73 0.82
N THR A 120 38.54 35.09 1.24
CA THR A 120 39.89 35.66 1.22
C THR A 120 40.68 35.34 -0.05
N SER A 121 40.06 34.61 -1.00
CA SER A 121 40.63 34.25 -2.30
C SER A 121 40.31 35.31 -3.35
N ASP A 122 41.22 35.54 -4.30
CA ASP A 122 41.03 36.34 -5.52
C ASP A 122 40.23 35.62 -6.62
N HIS A 123 39.91 34.34 -6.38
CA HIS A 123 39.03 33.53 -7.22
C HIS A 123 37.62 33.38 -6.64
N THR A 124 36.60 33.45 -7.51
CA THR A 124 35.21 33.12 -7.17
C THR A 124 34.95 31.62 -7.24
N THR A 125 34.17 31.10 -6.29
CA THR A 125 33.81 29.67 -6.25
C THR A 125 32.81 29.36 -7.37
N VAL A 126 33.14 28.38 -8.19
CA VAL A 126 32.27 27.85 -9.25
C VAL A 126 31.75 26.48 -8.84
N SER A 127 30.43 26.28 -8.87
CA SER A 127 29.82 24.96 -8.70
C SER A 127 29.28 24.45 -10.04
N ILE A 128 29.73 23.28 -10.46
CA ILE A 128 29.29 22.64 -11.71
C ILE A 128 28.33 21.51 -11.35
N HIS A 129 27.10 21.59 -11.85
CA HIS A 129 26.06 20.58 -11.62
C HIS A 129 25.82 19.82 -12.92
N ILE A 130 26.49 18.68 -13.06
CA ILE A 130 26.30 17.79 -14.22
C ILE A 130 25.22 16.78 -13.85
N GLY A 131 24.04 16.93 -14.45
CA GLY A 131 22.98 15.94 -14.31
C GLY A 131 23.34 14.68 -15.10
N ILE A 132 23.99 13.70 -14.46
CA ILE A 132 24.19 12.37 -15.04
C ILE A 132 22.87 11.62 -14.91
N THR A 133 22.14 11.48 -16.02
CA THR A 133 21.06 10.50 -16.08
C THR A 133 21.72 9.12 -16.20
N ASN A 134 21.68 8.32 -15.13
CA ASN A 134 22.05 6.90 -15.18
C ASN A 134 21.02 6.17 -16.06
N ASN A 135 21.18 6.28 -17.37
CA ASN A 135 20.36 5.58 -18.34
C ASN A 135 20.94 4.18 -18.58
N ALA A 136 20.76 3.30 -17.59
CA ALA A 136 20.18 1.98 -17.87
C ALA A 136 18.65 2.05 -17.72
N VAL A 137 18.09 3.22 -18.02
CA VAL A 137 16.67 3.55 -18.05
C VAL A 137 16.42 4.24 -19.39
N PRO A 138 15.37 3.89 -20.12
CA PRO A 138 15.13 4.37 -21.47
C PRO A 138 14.56 5.79 -21.40
N ASN A 139 15.23 6.71 -22.08
CA ASN A 139 14.72 8.01 -22.56
C ASN A 139 13.66 8.73 -21.70
N THR A 140 14.11 9.55 -20.76
CA THR A 140 13.27 10.49 -20.00
C THR A 140 12.83 11.73 -20.78
N SER A 141 13.23 11.93 -22.05
CA SER A 141 12.74 13.07 -22.84
C SER A 141 11.27 12.90 -23.25
N ILE A 142 10.84 11.69 -23.56
CA ILE A 142 9.41 11.36 -23.77
C ILE A 142 8.65 11.42 -22.43
N TYR A 143 9.30 11.05 -21.33
CA TYR A 143 8.74 11.18 -19.98
C TYR A 143 8.64 12.61 -19.47
N LYS A 144 9.39 13.60 -19.98
CA LYS A 144 9.20 15.01 -19.59
C LYS A 144 7.95 15.64 -20.24
N ASP A 145 7.62 15.24 -21.46
CA ASP A 145 6.35 15.61 -22.08
C ASP A 145 5.18 14.82 -21.47
N HIS A 146 5.41 13.56 -21.08
CA HIS A 146 4.47 12.80 -20.26
C HIS A 146 4.32 13.38 -18.84
N GLU A 147 5.38 13.82 -18.16
CA GLU A 147 5.32 14.46 -16.83
C GLU A 147 4.66 15.83 -16.90
N LYS A 148 4.87 16.61 -17.96
CA LYS A 148 4.08 17.84 -18.19
C LYS A 148 2.60 17.54 -18.48
N ALA A 149 2.29 16.42 -19.14
CA ALA A 149 0.91 15.96 -19.37
C ALA A 149 0.26 15.24 -18.16
N VAL A 150 1.06 14.69 -17.25
CA VAL A 150 0.66 13.92 -16.05
C VAL A 150 0.63 14.81 -14.80
N ASN A 151 1.47 15.85 -14.71
CA ASN A 151 1.45 16.86 -13.63
C ASN A 151 0.29 17.87 -13.75
N MET A 152 -0.50 17.84 -14.82
CA MET A 152 -1.81 18.50 -14.83
C MET A 152 -2.78 17.71 -13.93
N GLN A 153 -2.84 18.05 -12.64
CA GLN A 153 -3.94 17.76 -11.69
C GLN A 153 -5.02 16.77 -12.20
N ARG A 154 -4.69 15.49 -12.39
CA ARG A 154 -5.70 14.50 -12.81
C ARG A 154 -6.39 13.95 -11.59
N THR A 155 -7.56 14.52 -11.32
CA THR A 155 -8.64 13.80 -10.66
C THR A 155 -9.04 12.62 -11.56
N PHE A 156 -8.31 11.50 -11.50
CA PHE A 156 -8.66 10.30 -12.28
C PHE A 156 -10.02 9.79 -11.80
N GLN A 157 -11.06 10.09 -12.58
CA GLN A 157 -12.39 9.54 -12.33
C GLN A 157 -12.39 8.09 -12.73
N LYS A 158 -12.70 7.22 -11.77
CA LYS A 158 -12.89 5.79 -12.01
C LYS A 158 -13.87 5.57 -13.19
N PRO A 159 -13.51 4.76 -14.21
CA PRO A 159 -14.40 4.44 -15.32
C PRO A 159 -15.72 3.84 -14.85
N LYS A 160 -16.81 4.21 -15.54
CA LYS A 160 -18.16 3.69 -15.26
C LYS A 160 -18.40 2.42 -16.06
N TRP A 161 -17.77 1.32 -15.64
CA TRP A 161 -17.88 0.02 -16.32
C TRP A 161 -19.30 -0.52 -16.47
N ASN A 162 -20.24 -0.06 -15.63
CA ASN A 162 -21.66 -0.38 -15.77
C ASN A 162 -22.36 0.31 -16.96
N LYS A 163 -21.69 1.25 -17.62
CA LYS A 163 -22.15 1.94 -18.84
C LYS A 163 -21.30 1.61 -20.07
N CYS A 164 -20.33 0.71 -19.93
CA CYS A 164 -19.42 0.37 -20.99
C CYS A 164 -20.01 -0.75 -21.84
N ASP A 165 -20.06 -0.58 -23.16
CA ASP A 165 -20.25 -1.70 -24.07
C ASP A 165 -18.94 -2.49 -24.19
N ARG A 166 -18.95 -3.70 -23.61
CA ARG A 166 -17.78 -4.58 -23.52
C ARG A 166 -17.29 -5.06 -24.89
N ASN A 167 -18.21 -5.29 -25.85
CA ASN A 167 -17.83 -5.77 -27.18
C ASN A 167 -17.18 -4.64 -27.98
N THR A 168 -17.76 -3.44 -27.90
CA THR A 168 -17.17 -2.23 -28.49
C THR A 168 -15.79 -1.95 -27.89
N TYR A 169 -15.64 -2.04 -26.57
CA TYR A 169 -14.34 -1.89 -25.91
C TYR A 169 -13.31 -2.90 -26.42
N ARG A 170 -13.63 -4.20 -26.39
CA ARG A 170 -12.73 -5.27 -26.84
C ARG A 170 -12.30 -5.07 -28.31
N THR A 171 -13.25 -4.77 -29.19
CA THR A 171 -12.97 -4.55 -30.63
C THR A 171 -12.09 -3.31 -30.85
N SER A 172 -12.33 -2.24 -30.08
CA SER A 172 -11.51 -1.03 -30.14
C SER A 172 -10.07 -1.30 -29.67
N VAL A 173 -9.88 -2.06 -28.60
CA VAL A 173 -8.54 -2.49 -28.15
C VAL A 173 -7.83 -3.30 -29.23
N GLU A 174 -8.50 -4.30 -29.81
CA GLU A 174 -7.93 -5.14 -30.88
C GLU A 174 -7.52 -4.33 -32.12
N THR A 175 -8.34 -3.35 -32.50
CA THR A 175 -8.07 -2.49 -33.66
C THR A 175 -6.86 -1.60 -33.41
N LEU A 176 -6.84 -0.90 -32.27
CA LEU A 176 -5.75 0.01 -31.91
C LEU A 176 -4.41 -0.73 -31.74
N LEU A 177 -4.43 -1.96 -31.20
CA LEU A 177 -3.22 -2.79 -31.10
C LEU A 177 -2.63 -3.17 -32.46
N LYS A 178 -3.48 -3.45 -33.47
CA LYS A 178 -3.04 -3.75 -34.84
C LYS A 178 -2.42 -2.51 -35.51
N GLU A 179 -2.91 -1.32 -35.19
CA GLU A 179 -2.41 -0.04 -35.73
C GLU A 179 -1.07 0.39 -35.11
N GLU A 180 -0.93 0.24 -33.78
CA GLU A 180 0.19 0.85 -33.03
C GLU A 180 1.49 0.03 -33.07
N LYS A 181 1.48 -1.19 -33.66
CA LYS A 181 2.62 -2.12 -33.85
C LYS A 181 3.58 -2.16 -32.64
N LEU A 182 3.11 -2.74 -31.54
CA LEU A 182 3.93 -2.91 -30.33
C LEU A 182 5.13 -3.84 -30.58
N ASN A 183 6.33 -3.43 -30.18
CA ASN A 183 7.56 -4.22 -30.37
C ASN A 183 8.11 -4.74 -29.03
N ILE A 184 7.30 -5.55 -28.34
CA ILE A 184 7.62 -6.10 -27.01
C ILE A 184 8.73 -7.17 -27.09
N ASP A 185 8.86 -7.84 -28.25
CA ASP A 185 9.78 -8.97 -28.42
C ASP A 185 11.25 -8.55 -28.62
N GLN A 186 11.50 -7.35 -29.14
CA GLN A 186 12.83 -6.86 -29.52
C GLN A 186 13.38 -5.83 -28.52
N ASP A 187 13.59 -6.23 -27.26
CA ASP A 187 14.17 -5.32 -26.29
C ASP A 187 15.71 -5.41 -26.23
N SER A 188 16.38 -4.90 -27.27
CA SER A 188 17.83 -4.67 -27.25
C SER A 188 18.22 -3.30 -26.70
N ASN A 189 17.26 -2.39 -26.50
CA ASN A 189 17.51 -0.95 -26.31
C ASN A 189 16.86 -0.36 -25.04
N GLY A 190 16.26 -1.19 -24.17
CA GLY A 190 15.54 -0.80 -22.96
C GLY A 190 14.11 -0.27 -23.20
N LEU A 191 13.64 -0.17 -24.45
CA LEU A 191 12.42 0.58 -24.80
C LEU A 191 11.11 -0.09 -24.33
N LEU A 192 11.15 -1.25 -23.68
CA LEU A 192 9.97 -1.97 -23.17
C LEU A 192 9.07 -1.11 -22.28
N GLY A 193 9.64 -0.17 -21.52
CA GLY A 193 8.87 0.79 -20.73
C GLY A 193 7.92 1.65 -21.58
N LEU A 194 8.38 2.09 -22.76
CA LEU A 194 7.58 2.91 -23.68
C LEU A 194 6.48 2.09 -24.36
N GLU A 195 6.77 0.84 -24.74
CA GLU A 195 5.78 -0.06 -25.34
C GLU A 195 4.61 -0.35 -24.39
N ILE A 196 4.89 -0.47 -23.09
CA ILE A 196 3.85 -0.64 -22.07
C ILE A 196 3.04 0.64 -21.87
N SER A 197 3.68 1.81 -21.88
CA SER A 197 2.94 3.08 -21.83
C SER A 197 2.03 3.28 -23.06
N LYS A 198 2.44 2.83 -24.25
CA LYS A 198 1.56 2.79 -25.44
C LYS A 198 0.36 1.87 -25.20
N LEU A 199 0.59 0.68 -24.66
CA LEU A 199 -0.47 -0.26 -24.30
C LEU A 199 -1.49 0.38 -23.33
N GLU A 200 -1.02 1.03 -22.26
CA GLU A 200 -1.90 1.72 -21.30
C GLU A 200 -2.73 2.84 -21.96
N ASN A 201 -2.12 3.61 -22.86
CA ASN A 201 -2.81 4.65 -23.63
C ASN A 201 -3.90 4.06 -24.55
N ILE A 202 -3.63 2.93 -25.21
CA ILE A 202 -4.63 2.20 -26.00
C ILE A 202 -5.83 1.82 -25.14
N LEU A 203 -5.60 1.27 -23.94
CA LEU A 203 -6.68 0.88 -23.02
C LEU A 203 -7.55 2.08 -22.62
N LEU A 204 -6.93 3.23 -22.36
CA LEU A 204 -7.66 4.46 -22.00
C LEU A 204 -8.46 5.02 -23.18
N LYS A 205 -7.88 5.08 -24.39
CA LYS A 205 -8.57 5.53 -25.62
C LYS A 205 -9.79 4.65 -25.94
N ALA A 206 -9.63 3.33 -25.87
CA ALA A 206 -10.72 2.39 -26.09
C ALA A 206 -11.85 2.56 -25.06
N THR A 207 -11.50 2.87 -23.81
CA THR A 207 -12.48 3.09 -22.73
C THR A 207 -13.33 4.32 -22.97
N THR A 208 -12.72 5.43 -23.41
CA THR A 208 -13.44 6.65 -23.76
C THR A 208 -14.47 6.36 -24.86
N THR A 209 -14.05 5.68 -25.93
CA THR A 209 -14.93 5.30 -27.05
C THR A 209 -16.11 4.42 -26.59
N ALA A 210 -15.84 3.40 -25.79
CA ALA A 210 -16.86 2.44 -25.34
C ALA A 210 -17.83 2.99 -24.28
N ILE A 211 -17.48 4.07 -23.58
CA ILE A 211 -18.34 4.74 -22.59
C ILE A 211 -19.08 5.94 -23.19
N GLU A 212 -18.44 6.72 -24.08
CA GLU A 212 -19.03 7.91 -24.71
C GLU A 212 -20.06 7.58 -25.80
N GLY A 213 -20.09 6.35 -26.32
CA GLY A 213 -21.19 5.82 -27.16
C GLY A 213 -22.58 5.89 -26.53
N HIS A 214 -22.68 6.28 -25.24
CA HIS A 214 -23.92 6.57 -24.52
C HIS A 214 -24.00 8.02 -24.02
N HIS A 215 -23.82 9.01 -24.89
CA HIS A 215 -24.25 10.37 -24.64
C HIS A 215 -25.61 10.68 -25.29
N THR A 216 -26.68 10.42 -24.54
CA THR A 216 -27.82 11.35 -24.52
C THR A 216 -27.96 11.95 -23.12
N TYR A 217 -27.85 13.28 -23.08
CA TYR A 217 -28.11 14.22 -21.98
C TYR A 217 -27.08 14.33 -20.84
N SER A 218 -26.39 15.48 -20.87
CA SER A 218 -25.78 16.13 -19.71
C SER A 218 -26.80 16.30 -18.58
N LYS A 219 -26.71 15.46 -17.54
CA LYS A 219 -27.39 15.74 -16.27
C LYS A 219 -26.54 16.72 -15.47
N VAL A 220 -27.08 17.93 -15.34
CA VAL A 220 -26.73 18.93 -14.33
C VAL A 220 -26.46 18.23 -12.98
N ARG A 221 -25.32 18.54 -12.36
CA ARG A 221 -24.95 18.03 -11.03
C ARG A 221 -26.09 18.28 -10.05
N LYS A 222 -26.75 17.20 -9.59
CA LYS A 222 -27.71 17.28 -8.49
C LYS A 222 -26.95 17.53 -7.18
N PRO A 223 -27.36 18.51 -6.34
CA PRO A 223 -26.74 18.73 -5.05
C PRO A 223 -26.86 17.49 -4.16
N ARG A 224 -25.77 17.14 -3.46
CA ARG A 224 -25.76 16.08 -2.45
C ARG A 224 -26.51 16.54 -1.20
N GLY A 225 -27.36 15.68 -0.62
CA GLY A 225 -27.72 15.76 0.80
C GLY A 225 -29.14 16.19 1.18
N LYS A 226 -30.10 16.26 0.24
CA LYS A 226 -31.54 16.33 0.57
C LYS A 226 -32.25 15.32 -0.32
N GLY A 227 -33.11 14.46 0.26
CA GLY A 227 -33.86 13.43 -0.48
C GLY A 227 -34.47 13.99 -1.77
N LYS A 228 -34.56 13.16 -2.81
CA LYS A 228 -34.92 13.58 -4.18
C LYS A 228 -36.04 14.65 -4.16
N TRP A 229 -35.70 15.90 -4.45
CA TRP A 229 -36.66 16.98 -4.60
C TRP A 229 -37.41 16.78 -5.92
N ASN A 230 -38.52 16.04 -5.86
CA ASN A 230 -39.43 15.90 -6.98
C ASN A 230 -40.33 17.16 -7.11
N LYS A 231 -40.98 17.33 -8.27
CA LYS A 231 -41.79 18.52 -8.57
C LYS A 231 -42.91 18.72 -7.53
N GLU A 232 -43.55 17.65 -7.09
CA GLU A 232 -44.61 17.69 -6.07
C GLU A 232 -44.13 18.20 -4.70
N ILE A 233 -42.96 17.76 -4.22
CA ILE A 233 -42.35 18.24 -2.98
C ILE A 233 -41.95 19.72 -3.13
N ALA A 234 -41.47 20.11 -4.31
CA ALA A 234 -41.11 21.49 -4.60
C ALA A 234 -42.34 22.42 -4.55
N ASP A 235 -43.43 22.00 -5.19
CA ASP A 235 -44.68 22.75 -5.22
C ASP A 235 -45.33 22.83 -3.83
N ALA A 236 -45.36 21.73 -3.08
CA ALA A 236 -45.85 21.71 -1.70
C ALA A 236 -44.98 22.59 -0.76
N SER A 237 -43.66 22.63 -0.98
CA SER A 237 -42.75 23.49 -0.22
C SER A 237 -42.97 24.97 -0.55
N LYS A 238 -43.14 25.30 -1.83
CA LYS A 238 -43.47 26.64 -2.31
C LYS A 238 -44.78 27.12 -1.68
N LYS A 239 -45.85 26.30 -1.77
CA LYS A 239 -47.15 26.58 -1.13
C LYS A 239 -47.03 26.84 0.37
N SER A 240 -46.28 26.01 1.10
CA SER A 240 -46.05 26.23 2.54
C SER A 240 -45.27 27.51 2.84
N LYS A 241 -44.31 27.90 1.99
CA LYS A 241 -43.53 29.14 2.14
C LYS A 241 -44.36 30.38 1.80
N ASP A 242 -45.19 30.30 0.78
CA ASP A 242 -46.05 31.41 0.35
C ASP A 242 -47.11 31.72 1.42
N ILE A 243 -47.74 30.70 2.02
CA ILE A 243 -48.65 30.88 3.16
C ILE A 243 -47.90 31.46 4.38
N HIS A 244 -46.66 31.03 4.63
CA HIS A 244 -45.86 31.61 5.72
C HIS A 244 -45.49 33.07 5.48
N ARG A 245 -45.18 33.46 4.24
CA ARG A 245 -44.95 34.87 3.87
C ARG A 245 -46.22 35.69 4.08
N LYS A 246 -47.39 35.18 3.66
CA LYS A 246 -48.69 35.82 3.90
C LYS A 246 -48.94 36.06 5.39
N ILE A 247 -48.65 35.07 6.25
CA ILE A 247 -48.75 35.23 7.72
C ILE A 247 -47.82 36.33 8.23
N LYS A 248 -46.57 36.41 7.74
CA LYS A 248 -45.62 37.44 8.15
C LYS A 248 -45.99 38.85 7.68
N SER A 249 -46.67 38.97 6.54
CA SER A 249 -47.10 40.25 5.97
C SER A 249 -48.45 40.74 6.48
N SER A 250 -49.20 39.94 7.23
CA SER A 250 -50.52 40.32 7.74
C SER A 250 -50.43 41.01 9.11
N GLN A 251 -51.08 42.17 9.25
CA GLN A 251 -51.13 42.97 10.48
C GLN A 251 -51.94 42.30 11.61
N HIS A 252 -52.89 41.44 11.24
CA HIS A 252 -53.58 40.49 12.14
C HIS A 252 -53.58 39.08 11.54
N CYS A 253 -53.07 38.12 12.31
CA CYS A 253 -52.95 36.72 11.88
C CYS A 253 -54.27 35.98 12.09
N SER A 254 -54.98 35.65 11.02
CA SER A 254 -56.25 34.91 11.14
C SER A 254 -56.03 33.44 11.50
N GLN A 255 -56.90 32.89 12.35
CA GLN A 255 -56.85 31.48 12.76
C GLN A 255 -56.95 30.51 11.57
N LYS A 256 -57.64 30.95 10.50
CA LYS A 256 -57.74 30.25 9.21
C LYS A 256 -56.38 30.14 8.51
N LEU A 257 -55.60 31.21 8.44
CA LEU A 257 -54.26 31.19 7.81
C LEU A 257 -53.27 30.29 8.58
N ILE A 258 -53.35 30.29 9.92
CA ILE A 258 -52.55 29.38 10.76
C ILE A 258 -52.92 27.91 10.48
N GLN A 259 -54.21 27.61 10.34
CA GLN A 259 -54.69 26.27 10.02
C GLN A 259 -54.25 25.81 8.63
N GLU A 260 -54.38 26.68 7.62
CA GLU A 260 -53.89 26.43 6.25
C GLU A 260 -52.37 26.19 6.22
N GLN A 261 -51.60 26.91 7.04
CA GLN A 261 -50.15 26.68 7.17
C GLN A 261 -49.84 25.32 7.80
N LYS A 262 -50.60 24.93 8.85
CA LYS A 262 -50.45 23.62 9.49
C LYS A 262 -50.75 22.49 8.49
N GLU A 263 -51.80 22.62 7.69
CA GLU A 263 -52.18 21.65 6.66
C GLU A 263 -51.16 21.58 5.52
N ALA A 264 -50.68 22.71 5.02
CA ALA A 264 -49.62 22.75 4.01
C ALA A 264 -48.33 22.10 4.51
N LYS A 265 -47.94 22.35 5.77
CA LYS A 265 -46.79 21.69 6.41
C LYS A 265 -47.02 20.18 6.59
N ARG A 266 -48.23 19.76 6.97
CA ARG A 266 -48.59 18.33 7.07
C ARG A 266 -48.51 17.63 5.72
N HIS A 267 -49.04 18.25 4.66
CA HIS A 267 -48.99 17.73 3.30
C HIS A 267 -47.56 17.61 2.77
N LEU A 268 -46.74 18.66 2.93
CA LEU A 268 -45.31 18.62 2.59
C LEU A 268 -44.58 17.49 3.31
N ARG A 269 -44.80 17.34 4.63
CA ARG A 269 -44.22 16.24 5.42
C ARG A 269 -44.68 14.87 4.92
N LYS A 270 -45.94 14.73 4.49
CA LYS A 270 -46.49 13.47 3.93
C LYS A 270 -45.76 13.10 2.63
N LEU A 271 -45.57 14.05 1.71
CA LEU A 271 -44.85 13.81 0.45
C LEU A 271 -43.37 13.49 0.69
N GLN A 272 -42.70 14.24 1.57
CA GLN A 272 -41.31 13.97 1.95
C GLN A 272 -41.15 12.57 2.56
N ARG A 273 -42.10 12.12 3.37
CA ARG A 273 -42.10 10.75 3.93
C ARG A 273 -42.30 9.68 2.85
N LYS A 274 -43.21 9.91 1.89
CA LYS A 274 -43.46 8.97 0.78
C LYS A 274 -42.21 8.79 -0.08
N GLU A 275 -41.55 9.88 -0.46
CA GLU A 275 -40.32 9.82 -1.27
C GLU A 275 -39.17 9.16 -0.50
N ALA A 276 -38.99 9.50 0.78
CA ALA A 276 -37.97 8.86 1.62
C ALA A 276 -38.22 7.35 1.80
N TYR A 277 -39.49 6.92 1.81
CA TYR A 277 -39.85 5.50 1.83
C TYR A 277 -39.47 4.81 0.51
N ILE A 278 -39.82 5.39 -0.64
CA ILE A 278 -39.47 4.83 -1.96
C ILE A 278 -37.94 4.72 -2.12
N GLU A 279 -37.19 5.77 -1.74
CA GLU A 279 -35.73 5.76 -1.82
C GLU A 279 -35.11 4.65 -0.97
N ARG A 280 -35.65 4.40 0.23
CA ARG A 280 -35.22 3.30 1.10
C ARG A 280 -35.57 1.93 0.51
N GLU A 281 -36.75 1.80 -0.09
CA GLU A 281 -37.19 0.55 -0.72
C GLU A 281 -36.32 0.20 -1.94
N THR A 282 -35.96 1.20 -2.75
CA THR A 282 -35.05 1.00 -3.89
C THR A 282 -33.65 0.61 -3.42
N LEU A 283 -33.10 1.34 -2.44
CA LEU A 283 -31.82 1.00 -1.82
C LEU A 283 -31.83 -0.43 -1.26
N TYR A 284 -32.96 -0.87 -0.71
CA TYR A 284 -33.13 -2.23 -0.24
C TYR A 284 -33.06 -3.26 -1.37
N GLN A 285 -33.79 -3.06 -2.46
CA GLN A 285 -33.70 -3.94 -3.64
C GLN A 285 -32.26 -4.02 -4.14
N ASP A 286 -31.54 -2.89 -4.18
CA ASP A 286 -30.13 -2.85 -4.54
C ASP A 286 -29.25 -3.68 -3.57
N ILE A 287 -29.51 -3.59 -2.25
CA ILE A 287 -28.77 -4.36 -1.23
C ILE A 287 -29.05 -5.86 -1.37
N MET A 288 -30.30 -6.27 -1.54
CA MET A 288 -30.64 -7.70 -1.70
C MET A 288 -30.10 -8.29 -2.99
N GLN A 289 -30.17 -7.53 -4.08
CA GLN A 289 -29.61 -7.96 -5.34
C GLN A 289 -28.09 -8.10 -5.21
N ALA A 290 -27.43 -7.12 -4.58
CA ALA A 290 -26.00 -7.20 -4.29
C ALA A 290 -25.64 -8.37 -3.37
N GLU A 291 -26.44 -8.71 -2.36
CA GLU A 291 -26.20 -9.89 -1.52
C GLU A 291 -26.10 -11.18 -2.34
N LYS A 292 -26.95 -11.33 -3.36
CA LYS A 292 -26.99 -12.52 -4.23
C LYS A 292 -25.90 -12.53 -5.29
N GLU A 293 -25.57 -11.35 -5.84
CA GLU A 293 -24.76 -11.24 -7.05
C GLU A 293 -23.33 -10.70 -6.80
N ASP A 294 -23.15 -9.84 -5.79
CA ASP A 294 -21.89 -9.15 -5.51
C ASP A 294 -21.74 -8.80 -4.01
N GLN A 295 -21.13 -9.72 -3.26
CA GLN A 295 -20.85 -9.54 -1.83
C GLN A 295 -20.08 -8.25 -1.51
N GLN A 296 -19.19 -7.78 -2.41
CA GLN A 296 -18.44 -6.55 -2.18
C GLN A 296 -19.33 -5.32 -2.33
N LEU A 297 -20.20 -5.30 -3.34
CA LEU A 297 -21.22 -4.27 -3.52
C LEU A 297 -22.19 -4.24 -2.33
N PHE A 298 -22.59 -5.41 -1.81
CA PHE A 298 -23.42 -5.50 -0.60
C PHE A 298 -22.77 -4.76 0.57
N TYR A 299 -21.53 -5.10 0.93
CA TYR A 299 -20.82 -4.42 2.02
C TYR A 299 -20.61 -2.93 1.75
N LYS A 300 -20.36 -2.55 0.49
CA LYS A 300 -20.22 -1.14 0.09
C LYS A 300 -21.52 -0.36 0.28
N LEU A 301 -22.67 -0.91 -0.10
CA LEU A 301 -23.97 -0.30 0.08
C LEU A 301 -24.31 -0.14 1.56
N ILE A 302 -24.08 -1.18 2.37
CA ILE A 302 -24.27 -1.12 3.84
C ILE A 302 -23.35 -0.06 4.46
N ASN A 303 -22.07 -0.04 4.08
CA ASN A 303 -21.11 0.93 4.62
C ASN A 303 -21.43 2.38 4.23
N LYS A 304 -22.06 2.60 3.07
CA LYS A 304 -22.53 3.93 2.64
C LYS A 304 -23.70 4.46 3.50
N GLN A 305 -24.49 3.57 4.08
CA GLN A 305 -25.61 3.93 4.96
C GLN A 305 -25.21 4.18 6.40
N ARG A 306 -24.03 3.68 6.80
CA ARG A 306 -23.40 4.08 8.05
C ARG A 306 -23.01 5.54 7.89
N SER A 307 -23.32 6.38 8.88
CA SER A 307 -23.01 7.81 8.85
C SER A 307 -21.50 8.03 8.60
N SER A 308 -21.11 8.21 7.34
CA SER A 308 -19.76 8.60 6.97
C SER A 308 -19.64 10.12 7.14
N GLN A 309 -19.41 10.55 8.37
CA GLN A 309 -18.56 11.72 8.59
C GLN A 309 -17.33 11.29 9.37
N GLN A 310 -16.52 10.41 8.78
CA GLN A 310 -15.10 10.68 8.84
C GLN A 310 -14.81 11.55 7.63
N GLY A 311 -15.11 12.85 7.76
CA GLY A 311 -14.47 13.81 6.88
C GLY A 311 -12.96 13.59 7.02
N THR A 312 -12.26 13.63 5.88
CA THR A 312 -10.80 13.74 5.87
C THR A 312 -10.37 14.80 6.86
N THR A 313 -9.28 14.51 7.58
CA THR A 313 -8.76 15.51 8.51
C THR A 313 -8.34 16.74 7.70
N LYS A 314 -8.71 17.93 8.18
CA LYS A 314 -8.28 19.21 7.63
C LYS A 314 -7.03 19.74 8.35
N LEU A 315 -6.47 18.91 9.22
CA LEU A 315 -5.33 19.24 10.07
C LEU A 315 -4.58 17.96 10.39
N ILE A 316 -3.27 18.02 10.24
CA ILE A 316 -2.33 16.99 10.65
C ILE A 316 -1.32 17.60 11.61
N VAL A 317 -0.93 16.85 12.63
CA VAL A 317 0.17 17.22 13.53
C VAL A 317 1.35 16.31 13.22
N LEU A 318 2.43 16.88 12.69
CA LEU A 318 3.67 16.17 12.39
C LEU A 318 4.82 16.89 13.12
N ASP A 319 5.59 16.15 13.94
CA ASP A 319 6.72 16.68 14.71
C ASP A 319 6.38 18.01 15.45
N ASP A 320 5.23 17.99 16.15
CA ASP A 320 4.64 19.13 16.90
C ASP A 320 4.23 20.36 16.07
N GLN A 321 4.24 20.26 14.74
CA GLN A 321 3.74 21.29 13.82
C GLN A 321 2.34 20.96 13.28
N GLU A 322 1.44 21.94 13.29
CA GLU A 322 0.09 21.82 12.71
C GLU A 322 0.10 22.19 11.23
N LEU A 323 -0.19 21.21 10.37
CA LEU A 323 -0.31 21.35 8.92
C LEU A 323 -1.80 21.44 8.56
N ILE A 324 -2.21 22.55 7.95
CA ILE A 324 -3.63 22.93 7.81
C ILE A 324 -4.04 23.11 6.35
N THR A 325 -3.13 23.58 5.48
CA THR A 325 -3.45 23.72 4.05
C THR A 325 -3.40 22.35 3.36
N GLN A 326 -4.07 22.23 2.21
CA GLN A 326 -4.10 20.97 1.47
C GLN A 326 -2.69 20.54 0.99
N ASP A 327 -1.86 21.52 0.63
CA ASP A 327 -0.49 21.31 0.18
C ASP A 327 0.43 20.92 1.34
N ASP A 328 0.33 21.61 2.49
CA ASP A 328 1.08 21.24 3.70
C ASP A 328 0.68 19.85 4.20
N ILE A 329 -0.61 19.51 4.12
CA ILE A 329 -1.13 18.20 4.54
C ILE A 329 -0.55 17.09 3.66
N ILE A 330 -0.50 17.27 2.34
CA ILE A 330 0.02 16.23 1.45
C ILE A 330 1.54 16.11 1.54
N GLU A 331 2.26 17.22 1.74
CA GLU A 331 3.69 17.21 2.04
C GLU A 331 3.97 16.54 3.39
N GLY A 332 3.19 16.85 4.44
CA GLY A 332 3.29 16.20 5.75
C GLY A 332 3.04 14.69 5.68
N TRP A 333 2.08 14.26 4.83
CA TRP A 333 1.90 12.83 4.55
C TRP A 333 3.10 12.23 3.84
N GLN A 334 3.63 12.90 2.82
CA GLN A 334 4.81 12.45 2.09
C GLN A 334 5.99 12.27 3.07
N LEU A 335 6.33 13.31 3.83
CA LEU A 335 7.42 13.28 4.81
C LEU A 335 7.23 12.17 5.85
N HIS A 336 6.00 11.95 6.33
CA HIS A 336 5.72 10.86 7.26
C HIS A 336 6.04 9.49 6.67
N PHE A 337 5.54 9.18 5.47
CA PHE A 337 5.74 7.87 4.85
C PHE A 337 7.14 7.71 4.25
N GLU A 338 7.78 8.77 3.80
CA GLU A 338 9.17 8.77 3.35
C GLU A 338 10.13 8.47 4.51
N LYS A 339 9.89 9.05 5.70
CA LYS A 339 10.62 8.72 6.93
C LYS A 339 10.42 7.27 7.36
N LEU A 340 9.26 6.66 7.09
CA LEU A 340 9.05 5.23 7.32
C LEU A 340 9.78 4.37 6.30
N ALA A 341 9.79 4.80 5.05
CA ALA A 341 10.39 4.09 3.93
C ALA A 341 11.91 4.30 3.84
N THR A 342 12.50 5.11 4.72
CA THR A 342 13.94 5.35 4.81
C THR A 342 14.47 4.69 6.09
N PRO A 343 15.53 3.86 6.01
CA PRO A 343 16.20 3.32 7.19
C PRO A 343 16.59 4.44 8.15
N SER A 344 16.06 4.36 9.38
CA SER A 344 16.54 5.23 10.45
C SER A 344 17.96 4.79 10.82
N GLN A 345 18.88 5.73 11.00
CA GLN A 345 20.17 5.45 11.66
C GLN A 345 19.85 5.02 13.10
N SER A 346 19.73 3.72 13.35
CA SER A 346 19.58 3.24 14.71
C SER A 346 20.90 3.42 15.44
N THR A 347 20.88 4.10 16.58
CA THR A 347 22.00 4.15 17.54
C THR A 347 22.34 2.79 18.15
N THR A 348 21.61 1.73 17.80
CA THR A 348 21.65 0.40 18.41
C THR A 348 21.95 -0.75 17.45
N SER A 349 22.12 -0.53 16.14
CA SER A 349 22.49 -1.65 15.25
C SER A 349 23.94 -2.04 15.47
N ASN A 350 24.19 -3.34 15.54
CA ASN A 350 25.54 -3.87 15.42
C ASN A 350 26.05 -3.54 14.01
N LYS A 351 26.84 -2.46 13.91
CA LYS A 351 27.31 -1.92 12.64
C LYS A 351 28.12 -2.95 11.84
N GLU A 352 28.84 -3.84 12.52
CA GLU A 352 29.60 -4.91 11.88
C GLU A 352 28.68 -5.91 11.17
N HIS A 353 27.59 -6.32 11.82
CA HIS A 353 26.56 -7.18 11.21
C HIS A 353 25.88 -6.49 10.02
N GLU A 354 25.60 -5.20 10.15
CA GLU A 354 25.02 -4.40 9.07
C GLU A 354 25.95 -4.32 7.85
N ASP A 355 27.21 -3.99 8.07
CA ASP A 355 28.22 -3.93 7.02
C ASP A 355 28.41 -5.32 6.36
N GLN A 356 28.38 -6.40 7.14
CA GLN A 356 28.46 -7.76 6.61
C GLN A 356 27.26 -8.15 5.74
N VAL A 357 26.03 -7.83 6.18
CA VAL A 357 24.83 -8.11 5.37
C VAL A 357 24.83 -7.30 4.08
N ASN A 358 25.23 -6.02 4.14
CA ASN A 358 25.34 -5.18 2.96
C ASN A 358 26.40 -5.72 1.97
N LEU A 359 27.55 -6.18 2.47
CA LEU A 359 28.58 -6.80 1.64
C LEU A 359 28.08 -8.11 1.01
N ASN A 360 27.40 -8.96 1.79
CA ASN A 360 26.82 -10.20 1.30
C ASN A 360 25.76 -9.95 0.23
N ASP A 361 24.94 -8.92 0.39
CA ASP A 361 23.93 -8.54 -0.62
C ASP A 361 24.57 -8.14 -1.95
N LEU A 362 25.63 -7.34 -1.91
CA LEU A 362 26.41 -6.97 -3.11
C LEU A 362 27.02 -8.21 -3.79
N LEU A 363 27.58 -9.13 -3.01
CA LEU A 363 28.15 -10.37 -3.53
C LEU A 363 27.07 -11.28 -4.13
N ILE A 364 25.95 -11.47 -3.44
CA ILE A 364 24.81 -12.27 -3.93
C ILE A 364 24.30 -11.69 -5.24
N LYS A 365 24.20 -10.36 -5.35
CA LYS A 365 23.78 -9.71 -6.58
C LYS A 365 24.71 -10.05 -7.75
N GLN A 366 26.03 -9.99 -7.55
CA GLN A 366 27.01 -10.38 -8.56
C GLN A 366 26.88 -11.86 -8.95
N LEU A 367 26.75 -12.76 -7.96
CA LEU A 367 26.54 -14.18 -8.21
C LEU A 367 25.28 -14.43 -9.02
N CYS A 368 24.17 -13.76 -8.71
CA CYS A 368 22.92 -13.88 -9.44
C CYS A 368 23.00 -13.32 -10.87
N GLU A 369 23.83 -12.30 -11.13
CA GLU A 369 24.09 -11.79 -12.47
C GLU A 369 24.89 -12.80 -13.33
N ASP A 370 25.74 -13.62 -12.70
CA ASP A 370 26.54 -14.65 -13.37
C ASP A 370 25.78 -15.97 -13.63
N ILE A 371 24.69 -16.22 -12.91
CA ILE A 371 23.85 -17.42 -13.09
C ILE A 371 23.05 -17.30 -14.40
N LYS A 372 23.42 -18.11 -15.39
CA LYS A 372 22.75 -18.19 -16.71
C LYS A 372 21.77 -19.36 -16.83
N GLU A 373 21.24 -19.85 -15.72
CA GLU A 373 20.33 -21.00 -15.76
C GLU A 373 19.04 -20.66 -16.52
N PRO A 374 18.55 -21.58 -17.36
CA PRO A 374 17.31 -21.37 -18.10
C PRO A 374 16.13 -21.34 -17.13
N ILE A 375 15.41 -20.22 -17.11
CA ILE A 375 14.18 -20.09 -16.32
C ILE A 375 13.05 -20.67 -17.13
N ILE A 376 12.22 -21.51 -16.51
CA ILE A 376 10.98 -22.00 -17.12
C ILE A 376 10.13 -20.76 -17.45
N PRO A 377 9.77 -20.49 -18.72
CA PRO A 377 8.96 -19.33 -19.05
C PRO A 377 7.58 -19.39 -18.37
N ILE A 378 7.03 -18.23 -18.07
CA ILE A 378 5.64 -18.05 -17.63
C ILE A 378 4.71 -18.37 -18.78
N SER A 379 3.74 -19.24 -18.52
CA SER A 379 2.72 -19.66 -19.48
C SER A 379 1.54 -18.68 -19.57
N HIS A 380 0.81 -18.72 -20.67
CA HIS A 380 -0.44 -17.95 -20.83
C HIS A 380 -1.49 -18.34 -19.78
N GLU A 381 -1.52 -19.62 -19.38
CA GLU A 381 -2.45 -20.13 -18.38
C GLU A 381 -2.20 -19.50 -17.01
N GLU A 382 -0.93 -19.37 -16.61
CA GLU A 382 -0.54 -18.72 -15.35
C GLU A 382 -0.94 -17.23 -15.34
N VAL A 383 -0.70 -16.52 -16.44
CA VAL A 383 -1.07 -15.10 -16.58
C VAL A 383 -2.59 -14.91 -16.65
N SER A 384 -3.30 -15.78 -17.36
CA SER A 384 -4.77 -15.77 -17.42
C SER A 384 -5.38 -16.00 -16.03
N ALA A 385 -4.87 -16.97 -15.26
CA ALA A 385 -5.28 -17.20 -13.89
C ALA A 385 -5.06 -15.95 -13.01
N ALA A 386 -3.91 -15.27 -13.19
CA ALA A 386 -3.63 -14.01 -12.51
C ALA A 386 -4.61 -12.90 -12.87
N ILE A 387 -4.88 -12.67 -14.16
CA ILE A 387 -5.83 -11.67 -14.65
C ILE A 387 -7.22 -11.93 -14.08
N ARG A 388 -7.70 -13.17 -14.10
CA ARG A 388 -9.03 -13.55 -13.60
C ARG A 388 -9.15 -13.44 -12.08
N SER A 389 -8.04 -13.58 -11.35
CA SER A 389 -8.01 -13.38 -9.90
C SER A 389 -8.17 -11.92 -9.46
N LEU A 390 -8.02 -10.96 -10.39
CA LEU A 390 -8.10 -9.54 -10.05
C LEU A 390 -9.53 -9.15 -9.66
N ASN A 391 -9.65 -8.45 -8.53
CA ASN A 391 -10.93 -7.97 -8.06
C ASN A 391 -11.42 -6.80 -8.91
N LYS A 392 -12.62 -6.95 -9.47
CA LYS A 392 -13.37 -5.86 -10.11
C LYS A 392 -13.75 -4.78 -9.10
N ASN A 393 -14.17 -3.63 -9.60
CA ASN A 393 -14.68 -2.51 -8.82
C ASN A 393 -13.70 -1.91 -7.79
N LYS A 394 -12.39 -2.15 -7.93
CA LYS A 394 -11.35 -1.51 -7.10
C LYS A 394 -11.00 -0.09 -7.60
N ALA A 395 -10.06 0.56 -6.91
CA ALA A 395 -9.53 1.84 -7.32
C ALA A 395 -8.62 1.66 -8.56
N PRO A 396 -8.58 2.63 -9.47
CA PRO A 396 -7.57 2.64 -10.52
C PRO A 396 -6.16 2.77 -9.94
N ASP A 397 -5.17 2.33 -10.70
CA ASP A 397 -3.76 2.61 -10.41
C ASP A 397 -3.36 4.06 -10.77
N ALA A 398 -2.05 4.35 -10.68
CA ALA A 398 -1.47 5.67 -10.94
C ALA A 398 -1.81 6.22 -12.35
N TYR A 399 -2.03 5.33 -13.31
CA TYR A 399 -2.25 5.65 -14.72
C TYR A 399 -3.73 5.56 -15.12
N GLY A 400 -4.64 5.33 -14.18
CA GLY A 400 -6.07 5.25 -14.45
C GLY A 400 -6.54 3.86 -14.91
N ILE A 401 -5.63 2.87 -14.96
CA ILE A 401 -5.95 1.51 -15.37
C ILE A 401 -6.61 0.76 -14.20
N THR A 402 -7.50 -0.17 -14.54
CA THR A 402 -8.34 -0.94 -13.62
C THR A 402 -8.37 -2.39 -14.10
N ALA A 403 -8.68 -3.33 -13.20
CA ALA A 403 -8.75 -4.75 -13.54
C ALA A 403 -9.67 -5.04 -14.73
N GLU A 404 -10.77 -4.30 -14.85
CA GLU A 404 -11.74 -4.45 -15.93
C GLU A 404 -11.17 -4.12 -17.32
N HIS A 405 -10.22 -3.18 -17.45
CA HIS A 405 -9.57 -2.91 -18.74
C HIS A 405 -8.91 -4.18 -19.30
N ILE A 406 -8.25 -4.94 -18.42
CA ILE A 406 -7.53 -6.14 -18.82
C ILE A 406 -8.47 -7.34 -18.94
N GLN A 407 -9.40 -7.51 -18.00
CA GLN A 407 -10.32 -8.66 -17.99
C GLN A 407 -11.33 -8.66 -19.16
N ILE A 408 -11.74 -7.49 -19.67
CA ILE A 408 -12.71 -7.43 -20.77
C ILE A 408 -12.04 -7.76 -22.12
N ALA A 409 -10.77 -7.41 -22.29
CA ALA A 409 -9.99 -7.65 -23.50
C ALA A 409 -8.88 -8.71 -23.26
N GLU A 410 -9.11 -9.66 -22.33
CA GLU A 410 -8.10 -10.63 -21.88
C GLU A 410 -7.50 -11.41 -23.05
N ASP A 411 -8.35 -11.92 -23.94
CA ASP A 411 -7.95 -12.74 -25.07
C ASP A 411 -7.05 -12.03 -26.08
N VAL A 412 -7.19 -10.71 -26.20
CA VAL A 412 -6.35 -9.86 -27.06
C VAL A 412 -5.06 -9.47 -26.34
N LEU A 413 -5.12 -9.20 -25.03
CA LEU A 413 -4.01 -8.66 -24.24
C LEU A 413 -3.07 -9.75 -23.69
N LEU A 414 -3.55 -10.97 -23.52
CA LEU A 414 -2.83 -12.05 -22.86
C LEU A 414 -1.45 -12.34 -23.46
N PRO A 415 -1.27 -12.42 -24.80
CA PRO A 415 0.04 -12.66 -25.39
C PRO A 415 1.03 -11.53 -25.08
N HIS A 416 0.58 -10.27 -25.16
CA HIS A 416 1.41 -9.10 -24.91
C HIS A 416 1.86 -9.02 -23.45
N ILE A 417 0.92 -9.21 -22.50
CA ILE A 417 1.22 -9.17 -21.06
C ILE A 417 2.18 -10.32 -20.69
N THR A 418 1.95 -11.52 -21.23
CA THR A 418 2.82 -12.67 -20.93
C THR A 418 4.23 -12.46 -21.45
N THR A 419 4.37 -11.91 -22.67
CA THR A 419 5.67 -11.57 -23.24
C THR A 419 6.40 -10.53 -22.38
N CYS A 420 5.73 -9.46 -21.95
CA CYS A 420 6.31 -8.48 -21.02
C CYS A 420 6.82 -9.14 -19.73
N ILE A 421 6.00 -9.99 -19.10
CA ILE A 421 6.36 -10.68 -17.86
C ILE A 421 7.60 -11.56 -18.04
N ASN A 422 7.65 -12.35 -19.12
CA ASN A 422 8.81 -13.19 -19.43
C ASN A 422 10.06 -12.36 -19.67
N LYS A 423 9.95 -11.22 -20.34
CA LYS A 423 11.08 -10.29 -20.53
C LYS A 423 11.57 -9.70 -19.21
N PHE A 424 10.68 -9.33 -18.29
CA PHE A 424 11.11 -8.86 -16.97
C PHE A 424 11.91 -9.93 -16.20
N ILE A 425 11.47 -11.18 -16.30
CA ILE A 425 12.14 -12.31 -15.65
C ILE A 425 13.50 -12.58 -16.32
N GLU A 426 13.57 -12.57 -17.65
CA GLU A 426 14.80 -12.73 -18.41
C GLU A 426 15.84 -11.65 -18.07
N MET A 427 15.40 -10.39 -17.98
CA MET A 427 16.29 -9.26 -17.66
C MET A 427 16.63 -9.15 -16.17
N GLY A 428 15.86 -9.78 -15.28
CA GLY A 428 15.98 -9.59 -13.84
C GLY A 428 15.61 -8.18 -13.37
N ALA A 429 14.81 -7.45 -14.15
CA ALA A 429 14.43 -6.07 -13.87
C ALA A 429 13.12 -5.70 -14.59
N MET A 430 12.45 -4.65 -14.10
CA MET A 430 11.24 -4.12 -14.74
C MET A 430 11.29 -2.59 -14.92
N PRO A 431 10.51 -2.02 -15.86
CA PRO A 431 10.45 -0.58 -16.06
C PRO A 431 10.07 0.21 -14.81
N GLU A 432 10.71 1.38 -14.63
CA GLU A 432 10.55 2.23 -13.44
C GLU A 432 9.10 2.64 -13.16
N HIS A 433 8.35 3.02 -14.21
CA HIS A 433 6.96 3.44 -14.09
C HIS A 433 6.04 2.32 -13.53
N LEU A 434 6.40 1.05 -13.71
CA LEU A 434 5.65 -0.08 -13.14
C LEU A 434 6.02 -0.37 -11.68
N LYS A 435 7.17 0.14 -11.21
CA LYS A 435 7.59 0.08 -9.80
C LYS A 435 6.97 1.20 -8.95
N GLU A 436 6.15 2.06 -9.55
CA GLU A 436 5.44 3.11 -8.83
C GLU A 436 4.24 2.56 -8.04
N GLY A 437 4.12 2.96 -6.77
CA GLY A 437 3.01 2.64 -5.89
C GLY A 437 2.24 3.89 -5.43
N VAL A 438 0.91 3.84 -5.49
CA VAL A 438 0.05 4.90 -4.92
C VAL A 438 -0.35 4.53 -3.49
N LEU A 439 0.23 5.19 -2.51
CA LEU A 439 -0.02 4.99 -1.09
C LEU A 439 -1.21 5.82 -0.62
N THR A 440 -2.23 5.18 -0.07
CA THR A 440 -3.41 5.85 0.52
C THR A 440 -3.38 5.68 2.05
N PRO A 441 -3.33 6.77 2.84
CA PRO A 441 -3.39 6.69 4.29
C PRO A 441 -4.79 6.27 4.77
N VAL A 442 -4.86 5.20 5.57
CA VAL A 442 -6.10 4.65 6.15
C VAL A 442 -6.05 4.70 7.67
N LEU A 443 -6.99 5.44 8.28
CA LEU A 443 -7.03 5.64 9.73
C LEU A 443 -7.30 4.33 10.50
N LYS A 444 -6.47 4.05 11.50
CA LYS A 444 -6.71 2.98 12.48
C LYS A 444 -7.97 3.30 13.28
N LYS A 445 -8.84 2.31 13.44
CA LYS A 445 -10.16 2.49 14.05
C LYS A 445 -10.05 3.07 15.48
N GLY A 446 -10.82 4.14 15.74
CA GLY A 446 -10.93 4.74 17.07
C GLY A 446 -9.73 5.57 17.53
N LYS A 447 -8.77 5.83 16.63
CA LYS A 447 -7.59 6.65 16.91
C LYS A 447 -7.79 8.10 16.46
N ASP A 448 -6.95 9.00 16.98
CA ASP A 448 -6.97 10.41 16.62
C ASP A 448 -6.57 10.60 15.15
N LYS A 449 -7.45 11.25 14.38
CA LYS A 449 -7.28 11.51 12.95
C LYS A 449 -6.19 12.55 12.64
N ARG A 450 -5.74 13.31 13.63
CA ARG A 450 -4.72 14.37 13.46
C ARG A 450 -3.30 13.81 13.41
N LEU A 451 -3.07 12.64 13.99
CA LEU A 451 -1.72 12.06 14.13
C LEU A 451 -1.43 11.09 12.98
N PRO A 452 -0.40 11.31 12.14
CA PRO A 452 -0.03 10.41 11.04
C PRO A 452 0.28 8.97 11.48
N SER A 453 0.88 8.79 12.66
CA SER A 453 1.20 7.49 13.25
C SER A 453 -0.03 6.58 13.47
N ASN A 454 -1.23 7.17 13.51
CA ASN A 454 -2.50 6.46 13.61
C ASN A 454 -3.03 5.95 12.26
N TYR A 455 -2.32 6.16 11.15
CA TYR A 455 -2.72 5.70 9.82
C TYR A 455 -1.88 4.49 9.39
N ARG A 456 -2.40 3.73 8.42
CA ARG A 456 -1.69 2.70 7.67
C ARG A 456 -1.56 3.16 6.22
N GLY A 457 -0.38 3.01 5.63
CA GLY A 457 -0.17 3.32 4.21
C GLY A 457 -0.54 2.13 3.35
N ILE A 458 -1.73 2.14 2.71
CA ILE A 458 -2.12 1.06 1.80
C ILE A 458 -1.67 1.44 0.39
N THR A 459 -0.78 0.64 -0.19
CA THR A 459 -0.20 0.89 -1.50
C THR A 459 -0.93 0.12 -2.58
N VAL A 460 -1.26 0.82 -3.67
CA VAL A 460 -1.82 0.26 -4.89
C VAL A 460 -0.75 0.33 -5.97
N THR A 461 -0.23 -0.82 -6.39
CA THR A 461 0.70 -0.94 -7.53
C THR A 461 -0.03 -0.88 -8.87
N THR A 462 0.70 -0.70 -9.97
CA THR A 462 0.11 -0.73 -11.32
C THR A 462 -0.58 -2.06 -11.61
N THR A 463 -1.55 -2.05 -12.52
CA THR A 463 -2.33 -3.26 -12.83
C THR A 463 -1.44 -4.36 -13.43
N VAL A 464 -0.45 -3.99 -14.25
CA VAL A 464 0.56 -4.92 -14.79
C VAL A 464 1.42 -5.51 -13.67
N SER A 465 1.90 -4.68 -12.73
CA SER A 465 2.67 -5.15 -11.57
C SER A 465 1.89 -6.12 -10.70
N LYS A 466 0.58 -5.91 -10.50
CA LYS A 466 -0.27 -6.87 -9.78
C LYS A 466 -0.37 -8.22 -10.46
N ILE A 467 -0.40 -8.25 -11.80
CA ILE A 467 -0.43 -9.50 -12.57
C ILE A 467 0.91 -10.22 -12.42
N LEU A 468 2.03 -9.50 -12.56
CA LEU A 468 3.37 -10.04 -12.32
C LEU A 468 3.51 -10.60 -10.90
N GLU A 469 3.18 -9.81 -9.87
CA GLU A 469 3.22 -10.21 -8.46
C GLU A 469 2.41 -11.49 -8.20
N HIS A 470 1.20 -11.60 -8.77
CA HIS A 470 0.38 -12.79 -8.60
C HIS A 470 1.00 -14.02 -9.28
N THR A 471 1.52 -13.83 -10.49
CA THR A 471 2.10 -14.91 -11.26
C THR A 471 3.37 -15.45 -10.60
N LEU A 472 4.23 -14.56 -10.10
CA LEU A 472 5.43 -14.92 -9.34
C LEU A 472 5.08 -15.54 -7.98
N GLN A 473 4.06 -15.04 -7.29
CA GLN A 473 3.66 -15.55 -5.97
C GLN A 473 3.32 -17.04 -6.01
N GLU A 474 2.58 -17.50 -7.02
CA GLU A 474 2.23 -18.92 -7.14
C GLU A 474 3.47 -19.82 -7.33
N ARG A 475 4.45 -19.37 -8.13
CA ARG A 475 5.71 -20.10 -8.30
C ARG A 475 6.56 -20.11 -7.04
N LEU A 476 6.68 -18.95 -6.39
CA LEU A 476 7.47 -18.80 -5.17
C LEU A 476 6.89 -19.61 -4.02
N ASN A 477 5.57 -19.60 -3.83
CA ASN A 477 4.94 -20.42 -2.79
C ASN A 477 5.23 -21.91 -3.01
N LYS A 478 5.19 -22.42 -4.25
CA LYS A 478 5.55 -23.82 -4.54
C LYS A 478 6.99 -24.18 -4.13
N GLN A 479 7.92 -23.25 -4.27
CA GLN A 479 9.33 -23.46 -3.91
C GLN A 479 9.61 -23.22 -2.42
N LEU A 480 8.94 -22.24 -1.81
CA LEU A 480 9.23 -21.77 -0.44
C LEU A 480 8.36 -22.44 0.64
N ASP A 481 7.13 -22.85 0.32
CA ASP A 481 6.22 -23.46 1.29
C ASP A 481 6.78 -24.75 1.93
N PRO A 482 7.55 -25.63 1.25
CA PRO A 482 8.15 -26.80 1.88
C PRO A 482 9.11 -26.49 3.04
N THR A 483 9.77 -25.31 3.02
CA THR A 483 10.70 -24.87 4.07
C THR A 483 10.09 -23.85 5.02
N GLN A 484 8.83 -23.47 4.81
CA GLN A 484 8.10 -22.57 5.71
C GLN A 484 7.75 -23.30 7.01
N SER A 485 8.08 -22.69 8.15
CA SER A 485 7.71 -23.22 9.47
C SER A 485 6.20 -23.41 9.59
N LYS A 486 5.79 -24.54 10.17
CA LYS A 486 4.38 -24.88 10.38
C LYS A 486 3.69 -23.98 11.40
N LEU A 487 4.49 -23.27 12.20
CA LEU A 487 4.05 -22.27 13.16
C LEU A 487 3.52 -21.00 12.50
N GLN A 488 3.86 -20.72 11.23
CA GLN A 488 3.29 -19.60 10.46
C GLN A 488 1.90 -19.96 9.92
N ARG A 489 0.87 -19.31 10.47
CA ARG A 489 -0.54 -19.49 10.08
C ARG A 489 -1.09 -18.30 9.30
N GLY A 490 -0.43 -17.14 9.32
CA GLY A 490 -0.81 -15.98 8.53
C GLY A 490 -0.31 -16.11 7.09
N PHE A 491 -1.18 -15.78 6.12
CA PHE A 491 -0.88 -15.88 4.68
C PHE A 491 -0.43 -17.28 4.19
N THR A 492 -0.71 -18.32 4.97
CA THR A 492 -0.48 -19.71 4.61
C THR A 492 -1.76 -20.28 4.01
N ALA A 493 -1.63 -21.09 2.95
CA ALA A 493 -2.78 -21.71 2.32
C ALA A 493 -3.50 -22.63 3.32
N LYS A 494 -4.83 -22.67 3.24
CA LYS A 494 -5.70 -23.51 4.09
C LYS A 494 -5.60 -23.21 5.60
N THR A 495 -5.01 -22.10 6.03
CA THR A 495 -5.03 -21.66 7.43
C THR A 495 -5.86 -20.37 7.59
N SER A 496 -6.17 -20.01 8.82
CA SER A 496 -6.80 -18.73 9.15
C SER A 496 -6.35 -18.24 10.52
N PRO A 497 -6.52 -16.94 10.84
CA PRO A 497 -6.30 -16.44 12.20
C PRO A 497 -7.14 -17.19 13.25
N LEU A 498 -8.32 -17.69 12.85
CA LEU A 498 -9.17 -18.49 13.72
C LEU A 498 -8.53 -19.85 14.06
N ASN A 499 -7.82 -20.48 13.12
CA ASN A 499 -7.07 -21.71 13.40
C ASN A 499 -5.96 -21.46 14.44
N ALA A 500 -5.25 -20.33 14.36
CA ALA A 500 -4.24 -19.95 15.36
C ALA A 500 -4.85 -19.69 16.74
N ALA A 501 -5.97 -18.95 16.77
CA ALA A 501 -6.72 -18.72 18.00
C ALA A 501 -7.25 -20.02 18.64
N PHE A 502 -7.70 -20.97 17.82
CA PHE A 502 -8.14 -22.29 18.27
C PHE A 502 -6.99 -23.08 18.90
N MET A 503 -5.83 -23.18 18.23
CA MET A 503 -4.67 -23.89 18.79
C MET A 503 -4.24 -23.32 20.14
N VAL A 504 -4.23 -22.00 20.29
CA VAL A 504 -3.94 -21.35 21.58
C VAL A 504 -4.97 -21.75 22.64
N SER A 505 -6.27 -21.77 22.30
CA SER A 505 -7.31 -22.18 23.24
C SER A 505 -7.19 -23.64 23.67
N GLU A 506 -6.93 -24.55 22.73
CA GLU A 506 -6.75 -25.97 23.02
C GLU A 506 -5.51 -26.22 23.87
N ALA A 507 -4.40 -25.53 23.59
CA ALA A 507 -3.17 -25.63 24.37
C ALA A 507 -3.39 -25.22 25.83
N ILE A 508 -4.08 -24.09 26.03
CA ILE A 508 -4.42 -23.59 27.36
C ILE A 508 -5.34 -24.59 28.06
N ALA A 509 -6.38 -25.09 27.37
CA ALA A 509 -7.32 -26.04 27.93
C ALA A 509 -6.61 -27.33 28.38
N GLU A 510 -5.83 -27.96 27.50
CA GLU A 510 -5.09 -29.19 27.77
C GLU A 510 -4.17 -29.04 28.98
N LYS A 511 -3.34 -28.00 29.02
CA LYS A 511 -2.42 -27.75 30.13
C LYS A 511 -3.17 -27.51 31.44
N THR A 512 -4.24 -26.71 31.42
CA THR A 512 -5.05 -26.49 32.62
C THR A 512 -5.77 -27.75 33.12
N ASP A 513 -6.22 -28.62 32.22
CA ASP A 513 -6.87 -29.89 32.57
C ASP A 513 -5.88 -30.86 33.22
N TYR A 514 -4.63 -30.88 32.76
CA TYR A 514 -3.52 -31.61 33.39
C TYR A 514 -2.92 -30.94 34.64
N LYS A 515 -3.44 -29.77 35.04
CA LYS A 515 -2.92 -28.95 36.15
C LYS A 515 -1.46 -28.51 35.95
N GLU A 516 -1.07 -28.34 34.69
CA GLU A 516 0.20 -27.79 34.27
C GLU A 516 0.08 -26.29 34.00
N ASN A 517 1.22 -25.60 33.99
CA ASN A 517 1.29 -24.18 33.66
C ASN A 517 1.54 -23.97 32.17
N VAL A 518 0.99 -22.89 31.63
CA VAL A 518 1.29 -22.39 30.29
C VAL A 518 1.08 -20.89 30.27
N ALA A 519 1.96 -20.15 29.62
CA ALA A 519 1.80 -18.74 29.39
C ALA A 519 1.48 -18.47 27.92
N LEU A 520 0.71 -17.42 27.66
CA LEU A 520 0.51 -16.84 26.35
C LEU A 520 1.28 -15.54 26.29
N VAL A 521 2.30 -15.48 25.43
CA VAL A 521 3.06 -14.27 25.14
C VAL A 521 2.64 -13.75 23.78
N THR A 522 2.14 -12.52 23.72
CA THR A 522 1.75 -11.85 22.47
C THR A 522 2.72 -10.72 22.18
N LEU A 523 3.32 -10.73 21.00
CA LEU A 523 4.30 -9.72 20.57
C LEU A 523 3.76 -8.88 19.41
N ASP A 524 3.83 -7.55 19.52
CA ASP A 524 3.40 -6.60 18.48
C ASP A 524 4.63 -6.02 17.77
N ALA A 525 4.88 -6.43 16.52
CA ALA A 525 5.96 -5.87 15.72
C ALA A 525 5.60 -4.46 15.22
N GLU A 526 6.47 -3.49 15.48
CA GLU A 526 6.22 -2.10 15.11
C GLU A 526 6.36 -1.88 13.62
N LYS A 527 5.25 -1.57 12.95
CA LYS A 527 5.24 -1.21 11.51
C LYS A 527 5.97 -2.27 10.67
N ALA A 528 5.68 -3.54 10.97
CA ALA A 528 6.38 -4.71 10.46
C ALA A 528 6.62 -4.67 8.94
N PHE A 529 5.60 -4.35 8.15
CA PHE A 529 5.72 -4.25 6.68
C PHE A 529 6.56 -3.04 6.25
N ASP A 530 6.46 -1.91 6.94
CA ASP A 530 7.15 -0.66 6.55
C ASP A 530 8.65 -0.69 6.90
N ARG A 531 9.09 -1.61 7.76
CA ARG A 531 10.46 -1.69 8.29
C ARG A 531 11.29 -2.88 7.81
N VAL A 532 10.78 -3.68 6.89
CA VAL A 532 11.52 -4.83 6.34
C VAL A 532 12.83 -4.37 5.71
N TRP A 533 13.96 -4.90 6.20
CA TRP A 533 15.28 -4.58 5.68
C TRP A 533 15.55 -5.39 4.41
N HIS A 534 15.70 -4.70 3.27
CA HIS A 534 15.77 -5.33 1.94
C HIS A 534 16.96 -6.28 1.80
N GLU A 535 18.16 -5.85 2.18
CA GLU A 535 19.38 -6.68 2.09
C GLU A 535 19.23 -7.97 2.91
N ARG A 536 18.61 -7.87 4.10
CA ARG A 536 18.34 -9.04 4.93
C ARG A 536 17.25 -9.94 4.37
N LEU A 537 16.18 -9.37 3.83
CA LEU A 537 15.12 -10.14 3.17
C LEU A 537 15.68 -10.93 1.98
N PHE A 538 16.42 -10.27 1.09
CA PHE A 538 16.90 -10.89 -0.14
C PHE A 538 18.06 -11.84 0.07
N SER A 539 18.89 -11.65 1.11
CA SER A 539 19.85 -12.68 1.53
C SER A 539 19.15 -13.95 2.02
N LYS A 540 18.05 -13.84 2.79
CA LYS A 540 17.26 -15.02 3.19
C LYS A 540 16.65 -15.74 1.97
N ILE A 541 16.05 -14.99 1.04
CA ILE A 541 15.46 -15.54 -0.19
C ILE A 541 16.51 -16.28 -1.04
N TYR A 542 17.73 -15.75 -1.11
CA TYR A 542 18.84 -16.42 -1.80
C TYR A 542 19.23 -17.76 -1.13
N LEU A 543 19.29 -17.77 0.20
CA LEU A 543 19.58 -18.99 0.98
C LEU A 543 18.49 -20.05 0.86
N ASP A 544 17.27 -19.66 0.50
CA ASP A 544 16.16 -20.58 0.20
C ASP A 544 16.20 -21.16 -1.22
N GLY A 545 17.23 -20.80 -2.00
CA GLY A 545 17.44 -21.32 -3.34
C GLY A 545 16.81 -20.51 -4.46
N ILE A 546 16.22 -19.33 -4.17
CA ILE A 546 15.78 -18.41 -5.21
C ILE A 546 16.97 -17.57 -5.66
N GLN A 547 17.50 -17.85 -6.85
CA GLN A 547 18.74 -17.25 -7.36
C GLN A 547 18.56 -16.74 -8.79
N GLY A 548 19.65 -16.24 -9.39
CA GLY A 548 19.67 -15.77 -10.78
C GLY A 548 18.77 -14.56 -11.02
N THR A 549 18.23 -14.45 -12.24
CA THR A 549 17.44 -13.27 -12.63
C THR A 549 16.08 -13.19 -11.93
N LEU A 550 15.51 -14.30 -11.45
CA LEU A 550 14.31 -14.25 -10.63
C LEU A 550 14.58 -13.52 -9.31
N TRP A 551 15.71 -13.81 -8.66
CA TRP A 551 16.15 -13.09 -7.47
C TRP A 551 16.38 -11.60 -7.78
N LEU A 552 17.05 -11.29 -8.90
CA LEU A 552 17.30 -9.91 -9.34
C LEU A 552 15.98 -9.15 -9.56
N LEU A 553 15.00 -9.77 -10.22
CA LEU A 553 13.69 -9.16 -10.48
C LEU A 553 12.95 -8.88 -9.16
N LEU A 554 12.90 -9.85 -8.25
CA LEU A 554 12.23 -9.67 -6.96
C LEU A 554 12.87 -8.52 -6.16
N ARG A 555 14.20 -8.43 -6.21
CA ARG A 555 14.94 -7.33 -5.59
C ARG A 555 14.63 -6.00 -6.26
N ASP A 556 14.69 -5.91 -7.59
CA ASP A 556 14.37 -4.69 -8.34
C ASP A 556 12.96 -4.18 -8.05
N MET A 557 11.98 -5.09 -7.97
CA MET A 557 10.58 -4.76 -7.67
C MET A 557 10.38 -4.07 -6.31
N GLN A 558 11.19 -4.40 -5.30
CA GLN A 558 11.05 -3.88 -3.93
C GLN A 558 12.07 -2.77 -3.61
N ALA A 559 13.35 -2.96 -3.92
CA ALA A 559 14.42 -2.04 -3.52
C ALA A 559 14.51 -0.78 -4.40
N ASN A 560 14.07 -0.87 -5.66
CA ASN A 560 13.98 0.28 -6.56
C ASN A 560 12.55 0.82 -6.67
N ALA A 561 11.73 0.62 -5.64
CA ALA A 561 10.35 1.07 -5.61
C ALA A 561 10.25 2.58 -5.38
N THR A 562 9.32 3.22 -6.08
CA THR A 562 8.90 4.61 -5.81
C THR A 562 7.46 4.64 -5.33
N SER A 563 7.16 5.59 -4.45
CA SER A 563 5.83 5.76 -3.86
C SER A 563 5.36 7.21 -3.97
N ARG A 564 4.05 7.40 -4.14
CA ARG A 564 3.36 8.70 -4.01
C ARG A 564 2.23 8.58 -3.01
N VAL A 565 2.08 9.57 -2.14
CA VAL A 565 0.93 9.61 -1.23
C VAL A 565 -0.27 10.24 -1.94
N LYS A 566 -1.40 9.54 -1.89
CA LYS A 566 -2.70 10.05 -2.31
C LYS A 566 -3.48 10.51 -1.10
N TRP A 567 -3.78 11.79 -1.06
CA TRP A 567 -4.70 12.36 -0.08
C TRP A 567 -5.83 13.09 -0.80
N GLU A 568 -7.06 12.67 -0.53
CA GLU A 568 -8.24 13.10 -1.28
C GLU A 568 -8.10 12.88 -2.80
N ASN A 569 -7.91 13.97 -3.54
CA ASN A 569 -7.80 14.01 -4.99
C ASN A 569 -6.42 14.50 -5.47
N THR A 570 -5.48 14.66 -4.55
CA THR A 570 -4.13 15.17 -4.83
C THR A 570 -3.12 14.04 -4.59
N LEU A 571 -2.04 14.07 -5.37
CA LEU A 571 -0.87 13.19 -5.24
C LEU A 571 0.33 14.03 -4.78
N SER A 572 1.14 13.46 -3.89
CA SER A 572 2.41 14.07 -3.49
C SER A 572 3.47 13.96 -4.59
N ASN A 573 4.63 14.58 -4.34
CA ASN A 573 5.83 14.25 -5.08
C ASN A 573 6.23 12.79 -4.80
N PRO A 574 6.92 12.13 -5.76
CA PRO A 574 7.38 10.77 -5.57
C PRO A 574 8.56 10.75 -4.60
N PHE A 575 8.64 9.69 -3.79
CA PHE A 575 9.76 9.40 -2.91
C PHE A 575 10.19 7.93 -3.09
N ARG A 576 11.46 7.63 -2.80
CA ARG A 576 11.99 6.26 -2.90
C ARG A 576 11.62 5.45 -1.66
N THR A 577 11.39 4.16 -1.87
CA THR A 577 11.14 3.20 -0.78
C THR A 577 12.40 2.37 -0.58
N LEU A 578 13.23 2.79 0.38
CA LEU A 578 14.54 2.19 0.69
C LEU A 578 14.47 1.06 1.72
N GLN A 579 13.34 0.92 2.40
CA GLN A 579 13.01 -0.22 3.26
C GLN A 579 11.51 -0.45 3.25
N GLY A 580 11.11 -1.62 3.75
CA GLY A 580 9.74 -2.04 3.83
C GLY A 580 9.24 -2.68 2.53
N ILE A 581 8.09 -3.32 2.62
CA ILE A 581 7.41 -3.97 1.50
C ILE A 581 6.01 -3.38 1.37
N ARG A 582 5.53 -3.25 0.14
CA ARG A 582 4.29 -2.51 -0.15
C ARG A 582 3.06 -3.16 0.51
N GLN A 583 2.50 -2.53 1.53
CA GLN A 583 1.29 -3.03 2.19
C GLN A 583 0.08 -2.97 1.23
N GLY A 584 -0.40 -4.14 0.78
CA GLY A 584 -1.50 -4.27 -0.18
C GLY A 584 -1.10 -4.92 -1.51
N ALA A 585 0.20 -5.04 -1.78
CA ALA A 585 0.73 -5.88 -2.85
C ALA A 585 0.60 -7.36 -2.49
N LYS A 586 0.34 -8.21 -3.49
CA LYS A 586 0.08 -9.65 -3.24
C LYS A 586 1.36 -10.37 -2.79
N LEU A 587 2.44 -10.15 -3.53
CA LEU A 587 3.75 -10.75 -3.29
C LEU A 587 4.34 -10.40 -1.92
N SER A 588 4.06 -9.20 -1.40
CA SER A 588 4.56 -8.74 -0.10
C SER A 588 4.20 -9.69 1.05
N THR A 589 3.05 -10.36 1.00
CA THR A 589 2.67 -11.35 2.03
C THR A 589 3.59 -12.56 2.05
N THR A 590 3.96 -13.10 0.88
CA THR A 590 4.93 -14.21 0.74
C THR A 590 6.31 -13.78 1.21
N LEU A 591 6.77 -12.59 0.83
CA LEU A 591 8.07 -12.05 1.26
C LEU A 591 8.13 -11.87 2.78
N TYR A 592 7.06 -11.36 3.40
CA TYR A 592 7.02 -11.17 4.85
C TYR A 592 7.01 -12.50 5.63
N LYS A 593 6.26 -13.51 5.16
CA LYS A 593 6.29 -14.86 5.75
C LYS A 593 7.72 -15.40 5.81
N ARG A 594 8.47 -15.20 4.71
CA ARG A 594 9.86 -15.63 4.60
C ARG A 594 10.80 -14.83 5.50
N TYR A 595 10.55 -13.53 5.62
CA TYR A 595 11.30 -12.66 6.53
C TYR A 595 11.25 -13.16 7.99
N ASN A 596 10.05 -13.51 8.47
CA ASN A 596 9.84 -14.00 9.84
C ASN A 596 10.09 -15.50 10.02
N ASN A 597 10.50 -16.24 8.98
CA ASN A 597 10.56 -17.69 9.06
C ASN A 597 11.63 -18.20 10.03
N ASN A 598 12.81 -17.56 10.06
CA ASN A 598 13.96 -18.03 10.83
C ASN A 598 13.67 -18.12 12.34
N VAL A 599 12.98 -17.12 12.92
CA VAL A 599 12.63 -17.16 14.35
C VAL A 599 11.64 -18.30 14.65
N LEU A 600 10.71 -18.57 13.74
CA LEU A 600 9.75 -19.66 13.90
C LEU A 600 10.41 -21.04 13.72
N GLN A 601 11.33 -21.17 12.77
CA GLN A 601 12.14 -22.38 12.59
C GLN A 601 12.99 -22.66 13.83
N GLN A 602 13.66 -21.65 14.40
CA GLN A 602 14.42 -21.85 15.63
C GLN A 602 13.55 -22.30 16.80
N ILE A 603 12.32 -21.81 16.92
CA ILE A 603 11.37 -22.28 17.94
C ILE A 603 10.95 -23.74 17.66
N GLU A 604 10.70 -24.08 16.40
CA GLU A 604 10.30 -25.42 15.96
C GLU A 604 11.43 -26.45 16.16
N ASP A 605 12.64 -26.15 15.67
CA ASP A 605 13.82 -27.01 15.69
C ASP A 605 14.33 -27.28 17.11
N ASN A 606 14.25 -26.27 17.99
CA ASN A 606 14.63 -26.42 19.40
C ASN A 606 13.49 -26.97 20.28
N ASN A 607 12.33 -27.29 19.70
CA ASN A 607 11.14 -27.76 20.42
C ASN A 607 10.74 -26.87 21.60
N LEU A 608 10.81 -25.54 21.43
CA LEU A 608 10.46 -24.58 22.48
C LEU A 608 8.94 -24.39 22.58
N GLY A 609 8.46 -24.13 23.79
CA GLY A 609 7.05 -23.94 24.08
C GLY A 609 6.23 -25.24 24.14
N THR A 610 4.92 -25.10 24.00
CA THR A 610 3.98 -26.23 24.16
C THR A 610 3.77 -27.04 22.88
N SER A 611 3.30 -28.27 23.06
CA SER A 611 2.85 -29.17 22.00
C SER A 611 1.49 -29.76 22.36
N ILE A 612 0.71 -30.13 21.34
CA ILE A 612 -0.52 -30.91 21.49
C ILE A 612 -0.27 -32.24 20.79
N GLY A 613 -0.27 -33.33 21.55
CA GLY A 613 0.18 -34.64 21.07
C GLY A 613 1.61 -34.57 20.52
N THR A 614 1.79 -34.89 19.24
CA THR A 614 3.10 -34.81 18.56
C THR A 614 3.32 -33.52 17.78
N THR A 615 2.38 -32.58 17.83
CA THR A 615 2.44 -31.35 17.03
C THR A 615 2.97 -30.20 17.87
N ASN A 616 4.14 -29.68 17.51
CA ASN A 616 4.68 -28.45 18.10
C ASN A 616 3.76 -27.27 17.76
N ILE A 617 3.29 -26.56 18.79
CA ILE A 617 2.51 -25.34 18.67
C ILE A 617 3.08 -24.25 19.58
N GLY A 618 4.41 -24.21 19.72
CA GLY A 618 5.10 -23.29 20.60
C GLY A 618 4.89 -21.83 20.22
N ALA A 619 4.72 -21.50 18.93
CA ALA A 619 4.51 -20.12 18.49
C ALA A 619 3.51 -19.93 17.32
N PRO A 620 2.21 -20.27 17.48
CA PRO A 620 1.20 -20.10 16.44
C PRO A 620 1.06 -18.63 16.01
N THR A 621 1.73 -18.28 14.92
CA THR A 621 1.93 -16.91 14.46
C THR A 621 0.99 -16.57 13.33
N VAL A 622 0.45 -15.34 13.33
CA VAL A 622 -0.38 -14.83 12.23
C VAL A 622 0.29 -13.60 11.66
N ALA A 623 1.03 -13.78 10.57
CA ALA A 623 1.77 -12.70 9.92
C ALA A 623 2.81 -12.09 10.86
N ASP A 624 2.59 -10.85 11.32
CA ASP A 624 3.41 -10.10 12.26
C ASP A 624 3.03 -10.33 13.73
N ASP A 625 1.83 -10.83 14.00
CA ASP A 625 1.35 -11.15 15.34
C ASP A 625 1.91 -12.50 15.81
N ILE A 626 3.04 -12.49 16.51
CA ILE A 626 3.66 -13.69 17.11
C ILE A 626 2.96 -13.99 18.44
N SER A 627 2.46 -15.21 18.58
CA SER A 627 1.84 -15.71 19.82
C SER A 627 2.63 -16.93 20.30
N MET A 628 3.36 -16.80 21.39
CA MET A 628 4.16 -17.89 21.97
C MET A 628 3.43 -18.54 23.15
N LEU A 629 3.69 -19.83 23.34
CA LEU A 629 3.07 -20.67 24.37
C LEU A 629 4.11 -21.39 25.24
N PRO A 630 4.95 -20.66 25.99
CA PRO A 630 5.91 -21.27 26.90
C PRO A 630 5.22 -21.98 28.07
N THR A 631 5.87 -23.02 28.59
CA THR A 631 5.33 -23.88 29.67
C THR A 631 5.94 -23.62 31.04
N THR A 632 7.11 -22.98 31.08
CA THR A 632 7.82 -22.65 32.33
C THR A 632 8.38 -21.22 32.27
N PRO A 633 8.78 -20.63 33.41
CA PRO A 633 9.48 -19.35 33.42
C PRO A 633 10.77 -19.36 32.60
N LEU A 634 11.57 -20.42 32.70
CA LEU A 634 12.79 -20.55 31.90
C LEU A 634 12.47 -20.60 30.40
N ASP A 635 11.50 -21.41 30.00
CA ASP A 635 11.03 -21.52 28.61
C ASP A 635 10.56 -20.16 28.08
N THR A 636 9.80 -19.41 28.90
CA THR A 636 9.37 -18.04 28.57
C THR A 636 10.54 -17.13 28.25
N GLN A 637 11.56 -17.07 29.11
CA GLN A 637 12.70 -16.19 28.91
C GLN A 637 13.57 -16.63 27.72
N VAL A 638 13.75 -17.94 27.52
CA VAL A 638 14.48 -18.49 26.37
C VAL A 638 13.77 -18.15 25.05
N MET A 639 12.45 -18.29 24.99
CA MET A 639 11.68 -17.92 23.80
C MET A 639 11.75 -16.41 23.53
N LEU A 640 11.64 -15.57 24.56
CA LEU A 640 11.80 -14.12 24.43
C LEU A 640 13.20 -13.74 23.92
N HIS A 641 14.25 -14.38 24.44
CA HIS A 641 15.63 -14.18 23.97
C HIS A 641 15.82 -14.61 22.52
N THR A 642 15.23 -15.74 22.13
CA THR A 642 15.26 -16.24 20.75
C THR A 642 14.62 -15.21 19.82
N VAL A 643 13.46 -14.67 20.20
CA VAL A 643 12.79 -13.64 19.42
C VAL A 643 13.59 -12.35 19.38
N SER A 644 14.09 -11.84 20.51
CA SER A 644 14.85 -10.58 20.56
C SER A 644 16.14 -10.65 19.76
N HIS A 645 16.84 -11.79 19.81
CA HIS A 645 18.06 -12.01 19.05
C HIS A 645 17.79 -11.97 17.54
N ASN A 646 16.76 -12.68 17.06
CA ASN A 646 16.38 -12.62 15.65
C ASN A 646 15.89 -11.21 15.26
N ALA A 647 15.16 -10.53 16.14
CA ALA A 647 14.72 -9.16 15.91
C ALA A 647 15.90 -8.20 15.71
N GLU A 648 16.98 -8.34 16.48
CA GLU A 648 18.19 -7.55 16.33
C GLU A 648 18.87 -7.79 14.97
N LEU A 649 19.02 -9.07 14.58
CA LEU A 649 19.62 -9.43 13.29
C LEU A 649 18.81 -8.96 12.09
N ASP A 650 17.48 -8.92 12.24
CA ASP A 650 16.52 -8.56 11.20
C ASP A 650 15.98 -7.13 11.34
N LYS A 651 16.53 -6.30 12.24
CA LYS A 651 16.05 -4.93 12.48
C LYS A 651 14.53 -4.82 12.73
N VAL A 652 13.95 -5.83 13.39
CA VAL A 652 12.54 -5.82 13.82
C VAL A 652 12.44 -5.26 15.23
N ASN A 653 11.61 -4.23 15.40
CA ASN A 653 11.33 -3.67 16.70
C ASN A 653 9.99 -4.20 17.22
N PHE A 654 9.98 -4.72 18.44
CA PHE A 654 8.74 -5.09 19.13
C PHE A 654 8.29 -3.96 20.04
N ASN A 655 6.99 -3.70 20.08
CA ASN A 655 6.42 -2.72 20.97
C ASN A 655 6.18 -3.34 22.34
N ALA A 656 7.09 -3.11 23.30
CA ALA A 656 6.97 -3.67 24.64
C ALA A 656 5.66 -3.27 25.35
N THR A 657 5.16 -2.04 25.14
CA THR A 657 3.91 -1.58 25.79
C THR A 657 2.63 -2.23 25.29
N LYS A 658 2.67 -2.84 24.10
CA LYS A 658 1.54 -3.60 23.54
C LYS A 658 1.79 -5.11 23.57
N SER A 659 3.01 -5.52 23.88
CA SER A 659 3.35 -6.92 24.03
C SER A 659 2.97 -7.33 25.45
N GLU A 660 2.17 -8.37 25.57
CA GLU A 660 1.56 -8.78 26.84
C GLU A 660 1.78 -10.26 27.08
N LEU A 661 1.98 -10.61 28.35
CA LEU A 661 2.09 -11.99 28.82
C LEU A 661 0.92 -12.31 29.75
N ILE A 662 0.31 -13.48 29.60
CA ILE A 662 -0.70 -14.01 30.53
C ILE A 662 -0.32 -15.43 30.90
N VAL A 663 -0.31 -15.75 32.20
CA VAL A 663 -0.08 -17.10 32.68
C VAL A 663 -1.40 -17.78 33.05
N TYR A 664 -1.48 -19.07 32.73
CA TYR A 664 -2.57 -19.98 33.03
C TYR A 664 -2.01 -21.17 33.81
N GLY A 665 -2.76 -21.67 34.80
CA GLY A 665 -2.38 -22.85 35.57
C GLY A 665 -2.47 -22.63 37.08
N ASN A 666 -1.82 -23.52 37.84
CA ASN A 666 -1.91 -23.55 39.29
C ASN A 666 -0.63 -22.92 39.87
N HIS A 667 -0.70 -21.62 40.15
CA HIS A 667 0.42 -20.81 40.66
C HIS A 667 0.81 -21.26 42.08
N LYS A 668 1.76 -22.18 42.17
CA LYS A 668 2.41 -22.55 43.44
C LYS A 668 3.72 -21.81 43.68
N GLU A 669 4.30 -21.20 42.64
CA GLU A 669 5.56 -20.46 42.70
C GLU A 669 5.33 -18.97 42.46
N GLU A 670 6.20 -18.12 43.03
CA GLU A 670 6.24 -16.69 42.71
C GLU A 670 6.76 -16.50 41.29
N GLU A 671 5.88 -16.11 40.38
CA GLU A 671 6.26 -15.84 38.99
C GLU A 671 6.90 -14.45 38.84
N PRO A 672 7.88 -14.32 37.93
CA PRO A 672 8.39 -13.01 37.54
C PRO A 672 7.26 -12.10 37.04
N THR A 673 7.21 -10.88 37.55
CA THR A 673 6.26 -9.86 37.09
C THR A 673 6.74 -9.11 35.85
N VAL A 674 8.04 -9.23 35.56
CA VAL A 674 8.76 -8.53 34.51
C VAL A 674 9.62 -9.52 33.75
N TRP A 675 9.59 -9.43 32.42
CA TRP A 675 10.33 -10.29 31.50
C TRP A 675 11.14 -9.45 30.53
N GLU A 676 12.35 -9.91 30.19
CA GLU A 676 13.23 -9.18 29.29
C GLU A 676 12.91 -9.50 27.82
N LEU A 677 12.72 -8.46 27.02
CA LEU A 677 12.57 -8.54 25.56
C LEU A 677 13.65 -7.66 24.93
N GLY A 678 14.84 -8.22 24.77
CA GLY A 678 16.03 -7.47 24.38
C GLY A 678 16.40 -6.44 25.44
N ARG A 679 16.29 -5.15 25.12
CA ARG A 679 16.56 -4.05 26.07
C ARG A 679 15.30 -3.53 26.76
N ASP A 680 14.14 -3.93 26.27
CA ASP A 680 12.85 -3.54 26.82
C ASP A 680 12.34 -4.61 27.79
N GLN A 681 11.29 -4.26 28.54
CA GLN A 681 10.64 -5.14 29.49
C GLN A 681 9.15 -5.27 29.17
N ILE A 682 8.64 -6.49 29.24
CA ILE A 682 7.20 -6.77 29.13
C ILE A 682 6.65 -7.21 30.50
N THR A 683 5.39 -6.87 30.75
CA THR A 683 4.73 -7.13 32.03
C THR A 683 3.68 -8.22 31.92
N SER A 684 3.51 -8.96 33.01
CA SER A 684 2.41 -9.91 33.17
C SER A 684 1.08 -9.18 33.32
N SER A 685 0.06 -9.62 32.58
CA SER A 685 -1.29 -9.06 32.59
C SER A 685 -2.31 -10.13 32.97
N THR A 686 -3.47 -9.71 33.48
CA THR A 686 -4.58 -10.64 33.82
C THR A 686 -5.55 -10.83 32.66
N SER A 687 -5.49 -9.98 31.65
CA SER A 687 -6.38 -10.00 30.49
C SER A 687 -5.74 -9.33 29.27
N THR A 688 -5.87 -9.94 28.08
CA THR A 688 -5.32 -9.44 26.81
C THR A 688 -6.31 -9.66 25.66
N THR A 689 -6.12 -8.92 24.57
CA THR A 689 -6.85 -9.18 23.31
C THR A 689 -5.95 -9.91 22.32
N HIS A 690 -6.18 -11.21 22.14
CA HIS A 690 -5.48 -12.07 21.19
C HIS A 690 -6.34 -12.36 19.96
N LEU A 691 -5.91 -11.95 18.76
CA LEU A 691 -6.61 -12.20 17.48
C LEU A 691 -8.11 -11.84 17.48
N GLY A 692 -8.49 -10.80 18.25
CA GLY A 692 -9.87 -10.33 18.39
C GLY A 692 -10.72 -11.08 19.45
N LEU A 693 -10.09 -11.90 20.27
CA LEU A 693 -10.66 -12.55 21.45
C LEU A 693 -10.05 -11.98 22.73
N VAL A 694 -10.89 -11.69 23.72
CA VAL A 694 -10.42 -11.29 25.05
C VAL A 694 -10.14 -12.56 25.83
N ARG A 695 -8.90 -12.73 26.30
CA ARG A 695 -8.46 -13.87 27.10
C ARG A 695 -8.11 -13.41 28.51
N GLN A 696 -8.41 -14.23 29.51
CA GLN A 696 -8.19 -13.93 30.94
C GLN A 696 -7.45 -15.08 31.61
N ASN A 697 -6.57 -14.79 32.58
CA ASN A 697 -5.76 -15.79 33.28
C ASN A 697 -6.56 -16.89 34.00
N ASN A 698 -7.79 -16.59 34.42
CA ASN A 698 -8.70 -17.54 35.05
C ASN A 698 -9.33 -18.56 34.06
N ASN A 699 -8.91 -18.55 32.79
CA ASN A 699 -9.42 -19.36 31.68
C ASN A 699 -10.96 -19.26 31.48
N LYS A 700 -11.59 -18.20 31.97
CA LYS A 700 -13.02 -17.92 31.74
C LYS A 700 -13.16 -16.96 30.56
N PHE A 701 -14.15 -17.23 29.72
CA PHE A 701 -14.50 -16.34 28.63
C PHE A 701 -15.47 -15.26 29.11
N ASN A 702 -15.18 -13.99 28.78
CA ASN A 702 -16.11 -12.89 29.02
C ASN A 702 -16.88 -12.56 27.74
N ILE A 703 -18.19 -12.79 27.75
CA ILE A 703 -19.06 -12.55 26.59
C ILE A 703 -19.40 -11.07 26.36
N GLU A 704 -19.29 -10.22 27.39
CA GLU A 704 -19.75 -8.82 27.33
C GLU A 704 -19.06 -7.99 26.22
N PRO A 705 -17.73 -8.09 25.99
CA PRO A 705 -17.08 -7.45 24.85
C PRO A 705 -17.72 -7.78 23.49
N LYS A 706 -18.17 -9.03 23.27
CA LYS A 706 -18.86 -9.43 22.03
C LYS A 706 -20.27 -8.82 21.95
N ILE A 707 -20.99 -8.75 23.07
CA ILE A 707 -22.28 -8.05 23.14
C ILE A 707 -22.10 -6.55 22.87
N GLN A 708 -21.02 -5.94 23.34
CA GLN A 708 -20.71 -4.53 23.05
C GLN A 708 -20.40 -4.31 21.56
N VAL A 709 -19.70 -5.24 20.91
CA VAL A 709 -19.53 -5.24 19.44
C VAL A 709 -20.89 -5.34 18.76
N ALA A 710 -21.80 -6.18 19.26
CA ALA A 710 -23.15 -6.33 18.74
C ALA A 710 -23.98 -5.05 18.85
N ARG A 711 -24.00 -4.43 20.04
CA ARG A 711 -24.65 -3.13 20.28
C ARG A 711 -24.10 -2.05 19.35
N ARG A 712 -22.78 -1.88 19.29
CA ARG A 712 -22.13 -0.88 18.41
C ARG A 712 -22.45 -1.13 16.94
N THR A 713 -22.51 -2.39 16.52
CA THR A 713 -22.86 -2.76 15.15
C THR A 713 -24.30 -2.42 14.83
N MET A 714 -25.25 -2.77 15.71
CA MET A 714 -26.65 -2.37 15.62
C MET A 714 -26.78 -0.84 15.52
N TYR A 715 -26.15 -0.09 16.43
CA TYR A 715 -26.19 1.37 16.41
C TYR A 715 -25.64 1.96 15.11
N SER A 716 -24.58 1.37 14.56
CA SER A 716 -24.03 1.83 13.28
C SER A 716 -24.97 1.57 12.09
N LEU A 717 -25.84 0.57 12.19
CA LEU A 717 -26.81 0.18 11.16
C LEU A 717 -28.17 0.86 11.33
N LEU A 718 -28.37 1.63 12.39
CA LEU A 718 -29.56 2.46 12.54
C LEU A 718 -29.75 3.39 11.33
N GLY A 719 -28.69 4.05 10.85
CA GLY A 719 -28.76 4.89 9.63
C GLY A 719 -29.28 4.14 8.39
N ALA A 720 -28.99 2.84 8.30
CA ALA A 720 -29.46 1.95 7.23
C ALA A 720 -30.92 1.51 7.40
N GLY A 721 -31.60 1.88 8.49
CA GLY A 721 -33.01 1.61 8.71
C GLY A 721 -33.32 0.53 9.75
N LEU A 722 -32.39 0.15 10.64
CA LEU A 722 -32.67 -0.83 11.72
C LEU A 722 -33.43 -0.23 12.94
N HIS A 723 -34.32 0.74 12.70
CA HIS A 723 -35.05 1.50 13.74
C HIS A 723 -36.45 0.92 14.11
N GLY A 724 -36.83 -0.24 13.58
CA GLY A 724 -38.15 -0.83 13.84
C GLY A 724 -39.31 -0.05 13.19
N ARG A 725 -40.15 0.64 13.99
CA ARG A 725 -41.42 1.29 13.57
C ARG A 725 -41.35 2.30 12.41
N ARG A 726 -40.15 2.70 12.00
CA ARG A 726 -39.87 3.59 10.84
C ARG A 726 -38.63 3.16 10.06
N GLY A 727 -38.25 1.89 10.26
CA GLY A 727 -37.12 1.22 9.65
C GLY A 727 -37.48 0.51 8.36
N LEU A 728 -36.61 -0.39 7.93
CA LEU A 728 -36.87 -1.32 6.83
C LEU A 728 -37.87 -2.39 7.28
N ASN A 729 -38.39 -3.15 6.31
CA ASN A 729 -39.17 -4.36 6.59
C ASN A 729 -38.39 -5.25 7.59
N PRO A 730 -39.05 -5.88 8.58
CA PRO A 730 -38.36 -6.71 9.57
C PRO A 730 -37.55 -7.88 8.98
N LEU A 731 -38.02 -8.51 7.89
CA LEU A 731 -37.29 -9.58 7.19
C LEU A 731 -35.99 -9.06 6.60
N THR A 732 -36.05 -7.92 5.92
CA THR A 732 -34.88 -7.20 5.40
C THR A 732 -33.90 -6.83 6.49
N SER A 733 -34.41 -6.25 7.57
CA SER A 733 -33.60 -5.78 8.68
C SER A 733 -32.86 -6.95 9.34
N TYR A 734 -33.55 -8.10 9.45
CA TYR A 734 -32.94 -9.33 9.91
C TYR A 734 -31.90 -9.85 8.92
N ARG A 735 -32.14 -9.86 7.60
CA ARG A 735 -31.12 -10.26 6.61
C ARG A 735 -29.84 -9.42 6.68
N ILE A 736 -29.98 -8.11 6.85
CA ILE A 736 -28.83 -7.22 7.08
C ILE A 736 -28.11 -7.60 8.38
N TRP A 737 -28.86 -7.88 9.44
CA TRP A 737 -28.29 -8.34 10.70
C TRP A 737 -27.58 -9.70 10.54
N GLU A 738 -28.19 -10.66 9.87
CA GLU A 738 -27.67 -12.02 9.64
C GLU A 738 -26.37 -11.99 8.81
N CYS A 739 -26.30 -11.14 7.78
CA CYS A 739 -25.12 -11.07 6.90
C CYS A 739 -24.01 -10.15 7.40
N PHE A 740 -24.32 -9.12 8.20
CA PHE A 740 -23.35 -8.13 8.65
C PHE A 740 -23.14 -8.12 10.16
N GLY A 741 -24.23 -8.09 10.93
CA GLY A 741 -24.19 -7.97 12.38
C GLY A 741 -23.72 -9.25 13.04
N LEU A 742 -24.46 -10.33 12.83
CA LEU A 742 -24.27 -11.63 13.44
C LEU A 742 -22.85 -12.20 13.24
N PRO A 743 -22.22 -12.15 12.04
CA PRO A 743 -20.86 -12.66 11.86
C PRO A 743 -19.82 -11.89 12.67
N ARG A 744 -19.99 -10.57 12.84
CA ARG A 744 -19.09 -9.73 13.64
C ARG A 744 -19.18 -10.02 15.14
N CYS A 745 -20.36 -10.38 15.61
CA CYS A 745 -20.61 -10.65 17.04
C CYS A 745 -20.22 -12.06 17.44
N THR A 746 -20.34 -13.00 16.49
CA THR A 746 -20.04 -14.42 16.71
C THR A 746 -18.64 -14.82 16.27
N PHE A 747 -17.87 -13.91 15.67
CA PHE A 747 -16.49 -14.20 15.25
C PHE A 747 -15.63 -14.67 16.44
N GLY A 748 -15.04 -15.85 16.31
CA GLY A 748 -14.12 -16.42 17.29
C GLY A 748 -14.80 -17.13 18.46
N LEU A 749 -16.13 -17.17 18.49
CA LEU A 749 -16.87 -17.89 19.53
C LEU A 749 -16.79 -19.41 19.37
N GLU A 750 -16.41 -19.88 18.19
CA GLU A 750 -16.17 -21.29 17.89
C GLU A 750 -14.92 -21.84 18.60
N CYS A 751 -14.02 -20.96 19.05
CA CYS A 751 -12.72 -21.33 19.61
C CYS A 751 -12.66 -21.14 21.14
N VAL A 752 -13.80 -20.93 21.80
CA VAL A 752 -13.85 -20.67 23.24
C VAL A 752 -14.95 -21.49 23.91
N LYS A 753 -14.72 -21.88 25.16
CA LYS A 753 -15.71 -22.59 25.95
C LYS A 753 -16.74 -21.62 26.51
N LEU A 754 -17.94 -21.62 25.94
CA LEU A 754 -19.06 -20.79 26.40
C LEU A 754 -19.89 -21.51 27.46
N THR A 755 -20.29 -20.79 28.50
CA THR A 755 -21.26 -21.30 29.48
C THR A 755 -22.69 -21.11 28.98
N GLY A 756 -23.64 -21.85 29.55
CA GLY A 756 -25.07 -21.63 29.25
C GLY A 756 -25.53 -20.19 29.54
N LYS A 757 -24.91 -19.52 30.52
CA LYS A 757 -25.18 -18.10 30.81
C LYS A 757 -24.68 -17.16 29.71
N ASP A 758 -23.54 -17.46 29.10
CA ASP A 758 -22.97 -16.67 28.00
C ASP A 758 -23.84 -16.75 26.75
N ILE A 759 -24.25 -17.97 26.40
CA ILE A 759 -25.16 -18.23 25.28
C ILE A 759 -26.48 -17.50 25.51
N GLU A 760 -27.09 -17.64 26.69
CA GLU A 760 -28.35 -16.97 27.01
C GLU A 760 -28.24 -15.44 27.03
N ALA A 761 -27.09 -14.88 27.42
CA ALA A 761 -26.85 -13.44 27.36
C ALA A 761 -26.84 -12.91 25.91
N MET A 762 -26.16 -13.60 25.00
CA MET A 762 -26.20 -13.27 23.56
C MET A 762 -27.59 -13.47 22.97
N ASP A 763 -28.26 -14.56 23.34
CA ASP A 763 -29.59 -14.90 22.83
C ASP A 763 -30.62 -13.85 23.28
N LYS A 764 -30.54 -13.41 24.54
CA LYS A 764 -31.32 -12.28 25.07
C LYS A 764 -31.08 -11.00 24.29
N PHE A 765 -29.82 -10.70 23.93
CA PHE A 765 -29.50 -9.55 23.08
C PHE A 765 -30.16 -9.66 21.70
N GLN A 766 -30.00 -10.81 21.02
CA GLN A 766 -30.61 -11.02 19.70
C GLN A 766 -32.14 -10.92 19.77
N ARG A 767 -32.80 -11.54 20.77
CA ARG A 767 -34.26 -11.42 20.95
C ARG A 767 -34.69 -9.96 21.15
N GLY A 768 -33.95 -9.19 21.95
CA GLY A 768 -34.19 -7.75 22.12
C GLY A 768 -34.12 -6.99 20.80
N LEU A 769 -33.08 -7.25 20.00
CA LEU A 769 -32.95 -6.68 18.67
C LEU A 769 -34.12 -7.10 17.75
N LEU A 770 -34.45 -8.39 17.68
CA LEU A 770 -35.52 -8.89 16.83
C LEU A 770 -36.87 -8.31 17.19
N ARG A 771 -37.16 -8.13 18.50
CA ARG A 771 -38.37 -7.40 18.96
C ARG A 771 -38.37 -5.97 18.46
N GLN A 772 -37.24 -5.26 18.58
CA GLN A 772 -37.11 -3.89 18.08
C GLN A 772 -37.36 -3.82 16.57
N LEU A 773 -36.72 -4.69 15.78
CA LEU A 773 -36.85 -4.72 14.32
C LEU A 773 -38.30 -4.98 13.88
N GLN A 774 -38.99 -5.88 14.57
CA GLN A 774 -40.37 -6.24 14.28
C GLN A 774 -41.40 -5.32 14.96
N SER A 775 -40.96 -4.38 15.79
CA SER A 775 -41.83 -3.53 16.62
C SER A 775 -42.76 -4.31 17.56
N LEU A 776 -42.31 -5.47 18.03
CA LEU A 776 -43.05 -6.34 18.95
C LEU A 776 -42.96 -5.82 20.39
N PRO A 777 -43.99 -6.04 21.23
CA PRO A 777 -43.94 -5.73 22.66
C PRO A 777 -42.87 -6.56 23.39
N ASP A 778 -42.31 -6.02 24.49
CA ASP A 778 -41.31 -6.72 25.31
C ASP A 778 -41.82 -8.05 25.89
N ARG A 779 -43.13 -8.15 26.12
CA ARG A 779 -43.82 -9.35 26.64
C ARG A 779 -44.10 -10.42 25.57
N CYS A 780 -43.73 -10.19 24.31
CA CYS A 780 -43.93 -11.15 23.24
C CYS A 780 -43.14 -12.45 23.53
N ALA A 781 -43.83 -13.59 23.42
CA ALA A 781 -43.25 -14.91 23.60
C ALA A 781 -42.04 -15.13 22.65
N ASN A 782 -41.04 -15.89 23.11
CA ASN A 782 -39.77 -16.03 22.39
C ASN A 782 -39.94 -16.72 21.02
N ILE A 783 -40.82 -17.71 20.89
CA ILE A 783 -41.02 -18.48 19.65
C ILE A 783 -41.50 -17.58 18.49
N PRO A 784 -42.56 -16.73 18.66
CA PRO A 784 -42.93 -15.74 17.66
C PRO A 784 -41.82 -14.79 17.23
N VAL A 785 -40.96 -14.33 18.17
CA VAL A 785 -39.87 -13.39 17.87
C VAL A 785 -38.91 -13.93 16.82
N TYR A 786 -38.63 -15.24 16.85
CA TYR A 786 -37.75 -15.90 15.88
C TYR A 786 -38.50 -16.29 14.60
N SER A 787 -39.64 -16.97 14.73
CA SER A 787 -40.37 -17.57 13.60
C SER A 787 -40.87 -16.55 12.56
N LEU A 788 -41.32 -15.37 12.99
CA LEU A 788 -41.85 -14.33 12.10
C LEU A 788 -40.84 -13.80 11.07
N VAL A 789 -39.56 -13.89 11.37
CA VAL A 789 -38.47 -13.44 10.48
C VAL A 789 -37.56 -14.58 10.01
N GLY A 790 -37.88 -15.82 10.38
CA GLY A 790 -37.04 -16.98 10.09
C GLY A 790 -35.67 -16.95 10.79
N ALA A 791 -35.58 -16.27 11.94
CA ALA A 791 -34.32 -16.14 12.65
C ALA A 791 -34.00 -17.37 13.50
N LYS A 792 -32.72 -17.77 13.52
CA LYS A 792 -32.23 -18.84 14.40
C LYS A 792 -31.78 -18.28 15.75
N PRO A 793 -32.04 -18.99 16.87
CA PRO A 793 -31.37 -18.70 18.14
C PRO A 793 -29.84 -18.74 17.99
N ILE A 794 -29.14 -17.92 18.77
CA ILE A 794 -27.67 -17.86 18.84
C ILE A 794 -27.08 -19.23 19.14
N SER A 795 -27.69 -20.03 20.02
CA SER A 795 -27.23 -21.41 20.29
C SER A 795 -27.10 -22.22 18.99
N VAL A 796 -28.18 -22.26 18.21
CA VAL A 796 -28.21 -22.98 16.91
C VAL A 796 -27.23 -22.38 15.91
N VAL A 797 -27.09 -21.04 15.87
CA VAL A 797 -26.11 -20.37 15.01
C VAL A 797 -24.69 -20.80 15.39
N LEU A 798 -24.37 -20.84 16.68
CA LEU A 798 -23.05 -21.25 17.17
C LEU A 798 -22.78 -22.73 16.88
N ASP A 799 -23.75 -23.61 17.10
CA ASP A 799 -23.62 -25.04 16.78
C ASP A 799 -23.29 -25.24 15.30
N ILE A 800 -24.00 -24.55 14.40
CA ILE A 800 -23.71 -24.58 12.96
C ILE A 800 -22.29 -24.06 12.66
N LYS A 801 -21.86 -22.98 13.31
CA LYS A 801 -20.53 -22.41 13.07
C LYS A 801 -19.42 -23.33 13.58
N VAL A 802 -19.60 -23.93 14.75
CA VAL A 802 -18.67 -24.92 15.33
C VAL A 802 -18.57 -26.13 14.40
N LEU A 803 -19.70 -26.70 13.97
CA LEU A 803 -19.71 -27.83 13.03
C LEU A 803 -19.02 -27.47 11.72
N ASN A 804 -19.30 -26.29 11.14
CA ASN A 804 -18.64 -25.84 9.92
C ASN A 804 -17.13 -25.62 10.11
N PHE A 805 -16.73 -25.10 11.28
CA PHE A 805 -15.31 -24.92 11.62
C PHE A 805 -14.60 -26.27 11.68
N PHE A 806 -15.11 -27.25 12.43
CA PHE A 806 -14.53 -28.59 12.50
C PHE A 806 -14.57 -29.34 11.16
N MET A 807 -15.65 -29.22 10.39
CA MET A 807 -15.72 -29.75 9.02
C MET A 807 -14.69 -29.12 8.09
N SER A 808 -14.35 -27.84 8.28
CA SER A 808 -13.29 -27.21 7.51
C SER A 808 -11.91 -27.74 7.89
N LEU A 809 -11.70 -28.13 9.15
CA LEU A 809 -10.45 -28.75 9.61
C LEU A 809 -10.27 -30.16 9.05
N THR A 810 -11.34 -30.98 9.02
CA THR A 810 -11.26 -32.35 8.48
C THR A 810 -11.11 -32.39 6.97
N ARG A 811 -11.76 -31.50 6.22
CA ARG A 811 -11.56 -31.43 4.75
C ARG A 811 -10.14 -31.03 4.34
N GLN A 812 -9.36 -30.45 5.25
CA GLN A 812 -7.97 -30.10 4.95
C GLN A 812 -7.06 -31.33 4.89
N THR A 813 -7.39 -32.41 5.62
CA THR A 813 -6.58 -33.65 5.64
C THR A 813 -6.79 -34.51 4.38
N ASP A 814 -8.01 -34.52 3.83
CA ASP A 814 -8.38 -35.42 2.72
C ASP A 814 -7.80 -34.99 1.35
N SER A 815 -7.24 -33.78 1.26
CA SER A 815 -6.66 -33.26 0.01
C SER A 815 -5.18 -33.62 -0.21
N LYS A 816 -4.64 -34.58 0.55
CA LYS A 816 -3.30 -35.15 0.32
C LYS A 816 -3.31 -36.45 -0.52
N GLU A 817 -4.48 -36.95 -0.93
CA GLU A 817 -4.61 -38.23 -1.66
C GLU A 817 -5.17 -38.14 -3.10
N HIS A 818 -5.29 -36.95 -3.71
CA HIS A 818 -5.70 -36.84 -5.13
C HIS A 818 -4.77 -35.96 -5.96
#